data_AF-A0A916BAI6-F1
#
_entry.id   AF-A0A916BAI6-F1
#
_cell.length_a   1.000
_cell.length_b   1.000
_cell.length_c   1.000
_cell.angle_alpha   90.00
_cell.angle_beta   90.00
_cell.angle_gamma   90.00
#
_symmetry.space_group_name_H-M   'P 1'
#
loop_
_entity.id
_entity.type
_entity.pdbx_description
1 polymer ?
#
loop_
_entity_poly.entity_id
_entity_poly.type
_entity_poly.pdbx_seq_one_letter_code
_entity_poly.pdbx_strand_id
1 'polypeptide(L)'
;MISIAYTKKASLFWLILLTVIAIFSGCKKNEMVIASLEDAKNARIGAMTGSTGEAIVINRFPDAHVKSFDDVMDAVAAMKSGQLDAIVTAYPAALQVSKKNPEFRVLLEPLDHEATAIALRKGNDEFLTTLNRIIAELKSDGTLESMKKRWFKPDLTPYEELDLTLPTTGEPLKIGVSATREPFSFVDKNGRVTGHDGELARIIGARLQRPVEFLNMKFMALIPALQSGKVDLIVTGMTATEERRKFVDFTQPYYDNAQVMLVKKPAAEMPLLSSTPSGSGHEISQLQDIDGKRIGVLNGSAGDLAARRRFPNATFQVFTSAADVAIAVKSRKADAFVYDKSVLLNLVEKNPDLVILDERVDVLEVAAAIRKDNTQLLSEINRVLSELKQEQILQHLRAKWIDAKYKITPQIAPVNATRSKGILRMGTSATIEPFSFLANGVLTGLDVELGELIGSRLGKKIEIIDMNFESLIPALQSGKIDFALSNFNVTEERKTLVSFALPYIENDISALVRQSSPSGMDVGYGTAARKNDVTKNRGAMLATAADLKDKRIGVLVGSAHDTYATKHYPDATILQYKSPADVALAVKSGKVDAALFDADPLREIMRQDDTLGLLGDSLFSFPVGAGFKKDNEALRDQFNQFLSQIRQSGVYADMIHRWMEKGETRMPVIKNSKTNGVMVVGISDNGFPFAAVLDNQLVGLDIELAQRFAAYLGKEIRYSNMDFGSLIAAVSSGKVDMVISSIYITEERKKQIHFSDSYYEMATKVFALRKNIAAYGAEPSAATGSPSFIARVSNSFYSNIIQENRYLLIWDGLKTTLVISIFASILGTLLGALICFMRMSKREVLNLPARIYINVIRGTPVLVLLMLIFYVVFASVNISPVLVAIISLGMNFGAYVSEIFRSGIEGVGKGQVEAGIAMGFSKFRTFVYIVLPQAVQRILPVYKGEFISLVKMTSIVGYIAVQDLTKASDIIRSRTFDAFFPLVMVAILYFVIAWIMMQLLENLERATSPKYKRQKAARK
;
A
#
# COMPACT_ATOMS: atom_id res chain seq x y z
N MET A 1 7.68 -54.74 -11.88
CA MET A 1 7.36 -53.37 -12.34
C MET A 1 7.30 -52.30 -11.23
N ILE A 2 7.29 -52.63 -9.94
CA ILE A 2 7.18 -51.63 -8.85
C ILE A 2 8.55 -51.00 -8.47
N SER A 3 9.67 -51.65 -8.79
CA SER A 3 11.02 -51.16 -8.46
C SER A 3 11.55 -50.05 -9.40
N ILE A 4 10.98 -49.88 -10.59
CA ILE A 4 11.46 -48.90 -11.59
C ILE A 4 10.77 -47.53 -11.44
N ALA A 5 9.62 -47.47 -10.74
CA ALA A 5 8.90 -46.22 -10.50
C ALA A 5 9.42 -45.41 -9.30
N TYR A 6 10.08 -46.06 -8.33
CA TYR A 6 10.65 -45.41 -7.15
C TYR A 6 11.96 -44.67 -7.44
N THR A 7 12.80 -45.24 -8.31
CA THR A 7 14.07 -44.63 -8.74
C THR A 7 13.87 -43.37 -9.59
N LYS A 8 12.82 -43.30 -10.42
CA LYS A 8 12.50 -42.07 -11.18
C LYS A 8 12.00 -40.92 -10.29
N LYS A 9 11.22 -41.19 -9.23
CA LYS A 9 10.67 -40.14 -8.32
C LYS A 9 11.71 -39.58 -7.35
N ALA A 10 12.62 -40.41 -6.85
CA ALA A 10 13.75 -39.95 -6.03
C ALA A 10 14.73 -39.09 -6.85
N SER A 11 14.92 -39.41 -8.15
CA SER A 11 15.77 -38.61 -9.03
C SER A 11 15.21 -37.20 -9.27
N LEU A 12 13.88 -37.04 -9.36
CA LEU A 12 13.24 -35.74 -9.60
C LEU A 12 13.35 -34.81 -8.38
N PHE A 13 13.25 -35.35 -7.17
CA PHE A 13 13.42 -34.59 -5.92
C PHE A 13 14.87 -34.09 -5.76
N TRP A 14 15.85 -34.94 -6.06
CA TRP A 14 17.26 -34.55 -6.08
C TRP A 14 17.60 -33.58 -7.22
N LEU A 15 16.98 -33.72 -8.40
CA LEU A 15 17.15 -32.79 -9.51
C LEU A 15 16.61 -31.40 -9.18
N ILE A 16 15.45 -31.32 -8.52
CA ILE A 16 14.84 -30.06 -8.05
C ILE A 16 15.70 -29.43 -6.94
N LEU A 17 16.22 -30.24 -6.01
CA LEU A 17 17.11 -29.76 -4.95
C LEU A 17 18.45 -29.25 -5.52
N LEU A 18 19.03 -29.94 -6.51
CA LEU A 18 20.25 -29.52 -7.20
C LEU A 18 20.04 -28.29 -8.09
N THR A 19 18.87 -28.14 -8.73
CA THR A 19 18.54 -26.90 -9.46
C THR A 19 18.33 -25.73 -8.51
N VAL A 20 17.70 -25.92 -7.35
CA VAL A 20 17.61 -24.89 -6.30
C VAL A 20 19.02 -24.53 -5.78
N ILE A 21 19.90 -25.51 -5.53
CA ILE A 21 21.28 -25.25 -5.07
C ILE A 21 22.13 -24.55 -6.15
N ALA A 22 21.93 -24.88 -7.43
CA ALA A 22 22.60 -24.25 -8.57
C ALA A 22 22.12 -22.81 -8.81
N ILE A 23 20.83 -22.52 -8.59
CA ILE A 23 20.27 -21.15 -8.64
C ILE A 23 20.87 -20.26 -7.53
N PHE A 24 21.31 -20.83 -6.41
CA PHE A 24 21.88 -20.06 -5.29
C PHE A 24 23.42 -20.02 -5.22
N SER A 25 24.14 -20.89 -5.95
CA SER A 25 25.61 -20.99 -5.88
C SER A 25 26.37 -20.26 -6.99
N GLY A 26 25.68 -19.71 -7.98
CA GLY A 26 26.30 -18.98 -9.09
C GLY A 26 25.71 -17.59 -9.26
N CYS A 27 26.26 -16.59 -8.56
CA CYS A 27 26.40 -15.22 -9.07
C CYS A 27 27.22 -14.39 -8.06
N LYS A 28 28.52 -14.21 -8.34
CA LYS A 28 29.18 -12.94 -7.98
C LYS A 28 28.31 -11.84 -8.59
N LYS A 29 27.88 -10.85 -7.81
CA LYS A 29 27.21 -9.65 -8.34
C LYS A 29 28.22 -8.93 -9.25
N ASN A 30 28.20 -9.25 -10.53
CA ASN A 30 28.65 -8.32 -11.55
C ASN A 30 27.55 -7.26 -11.61
N GLU A 31 27.81 -6.09 -11.02
CA GLU A 31 27.00 -4.92 -11.28
C GLU A 31 27.16 -4.58 -12.76
N MET A 32 26.06 -4.71 -13.52
CA MET A 32 26.07 -4.40 -14.94
C MET A 32 26.17 -2.88 -15.07
N VAL A 33 27.30 -2.40 -15.59
CA VAL A 33 27.50 -0.99 -15.89
C VAL A 33 26.85 -0.71 -17.23
N ILE A 34 25.75 0.04 -17.22
CA ILE A 34 25.05 0.47 -18.43
C ILE A 34 25.63 1.81 -18.84
N ALA A 35 26.58 1.77 -19.78
CA ALA A 35 27.22 2.94 -20.35
C ALA A 35 26.46 3.46 -21.58
N SER A 36 25.92 2.53 -22.38
CA SER A 36 25.10 2.75 -23.58
C SER A 36 23.86 1.86 -23.61
N LEU A 37 22.97 2.06 -24.59
CA LEU A 37 21.79 1.22 -24.78
C LEU A 37 22.11 -0.25 -25.09
N GLU A 38 23.26 -0.55 -25.69
CA GLU A 38 23.64 -1.93 -26.02
C GLU A 38 23.91 -2.78 -24.78
N ASP A 39 24.34 -2.14 -23.70
CA ASP A 39 24.61 -2.77 -22.40
C ASP A 39 23.31 -3.21 -21.70
N ALA A 40 22.15 -2.71 -22.15
CA ALA A 40 20.86 -2.95 -21.50
C ALA A 40 20.15 -4.24 -21.95
N LYS A 41 20.68 -4.99 -22.92
CA LYS A 41 20.03 -6.17 -23.55
C LYS A 41 19.57 -7.25 -22.56
N ASN A 42 20.32 -7.48 -21.48
CA ASN A 42 20.01 -8.46 -20.43
C ASN A 42 19.82 -7.81 -19.05
N ALA A 43 19.63 -6.48 -19.01
CA ALA A 43 19.60 -5.72 -17.77
C ALA A 43 18.29 -5.96 -17.00
N ARG A 44 18.32 -5.72 -15.69
CA ARG A 44 17.11 -5.67 -14.86
C ARG A 44 16.60 -4.23 -14.87
N ILE A 45 15.49 -4.00 -15.56
CA ILE A 45 15.02 -2.65 -15.86
C ILE A 45 13.70 -2.40 -15.13
N GLY A 46 13.66 -1.34 -14.32
CA GLY A 46 12.44 -0.90 -13.65
C GLY A 46 11.69 0.12 -14.51
N ALA A 47 10.38 -0.03 -14.62
CA ALA A 47 9.52 0.96 -15.25
C ALA A 47 8.20 1.10 -14.47
N MET A 48 7.48 2.19 -14.69
CA MET A 48 6.16 2.35 -14.08
C MET A 48 5.14 1.46 -14.78
N THR A 49 4.29 0.78 -14.00
CA THR A 49 3.23 -0.10 -14.51
C THR A 49 2.31 0.67 -15.46
N GLY A 50 2.14 0.18 -16.69
CA GLY A 50 1.31 0.77 -17.73
C GLY A 50 1.92 1.99 -18.45
N SER A 51 3.20 2.30 -18.23
CA SER A 51 3.87 3.46 -18.84
C SER A 51 4.42 3.18 -20.25
N THR A 52 4.57 4.22 -21.09
CA THR A 52 5.26 4.12 -22.39
C THR A 52 6.69 3.59 -22.23
N GLY A 53 7.37 3.98 -21.15
CA GLY A 53 8.71 3.49 -20.82
C GLY A 53 8.77 1.99 -20.55
N GLU A 54 7.74 1.41 -19.95
CA GLU A 54 7.62 -0.04 -19.75
C GLU A 54 7.48 -0.77 -21.10
N ALA A 55 6.58 -0.30 -21.96
CA ALA A 55 6.36 -0.88 -23.28
C ALA A 55 7.60 -0.78 -24.20
N ILE A 56 8.30 0.36 -24.20
CA ILE A 56 9.54 0.57 -24.96
C ILE A 56 10.61 -0.43 -24.54
N VAL A 57 10.79 -0.63 -23.24
CA VAL A 57 11.82 -1.56 -22.72
C VAL A 57 11.49 -3.00 -23.09
N ILE A 58 10.23 -3.42 -22.93
CA ILE A 58 9.78 -4.77 -23.29
C ILE A 58 10.01 -5.06 -24.78
N ASN A 59 9.74 -4.08 -25.65
CA ASN A 59 9.89 -4.25 -27.10
C ASN A 59 11.33 -4.13 -27.59
N ARG A 60 12.11 -3.18 -27.06
CA ARG A 60 13.48 -2.88 -27.50
C ARG A 60 14.52 -3.80 -26.86
N PHE A 61 14.23 -4.32 -25.67
CA PHE A 61 15.08 -5.25 -24.92
C PHE A 61 14.27 -6.48 -24.48
N PRO A 62 13.85 -7.36 -25.40
CA PRO A 62 12.99 -8.50 -25.09
C PRO A 62 13.63 -9.53 -24.15
N ASP A 63 14.96 -9.55 -24.09
CA ASP A 63 15.74 -10.41 -23.19
C ASP A 63 16.04 -9.76 -21.82
N ALA A 64 15.64 -8.49 -21.62
CA ALA A 64 15.81 -7.78 -20.35
C ALA A 64 14.76 -8.20 -19.31
N HIS A 65 15.16 -8.21 -18.04
CA HIS A 65 14.26 -8.53 -16.93
C HIS A 65 13.52 -7.27 -16.48
N VAL A 66 12.36 -7.01 -17.09
CA VAL A 66 11.53 -5.85 -16.77
C VAL A 66 10.71 -6.09 -15.51
N LYS A 67 10.72 -5.12 -14.59
CA LYS A 67 9.93 -5.13 -13.36
C LYS A 67 9.12 -3.83 -13.23
N SER A 68 7.81 -3.99 -13.10
CA SER A 68 6.85 -2.88 -13.01
C SER A 68 6.71 -2.39 -11.57
N PHE A 69 6.55 -1.08 -11.41
CA PHE A 69 6.33 -0.41 -10.13
C PHE A 69 5.17 0.57 -10.22
N ASP A 70 4.40 0.71 -9.13
CA ASP A 70 3.28 1.64 -9.08
C ASP A 70 3.75 3.10 -8.89
N ASP A 71 4.98 3.30 -8.41
CA ASP A 71 5.62 4.61 -8.19
C ASP A 71 7.10 4.60 -8.60
N VAL A 72 7.60 5.69 -9.19
CA VAL A 72 8.99 5.80 -9.64
C VAL A 72 9.98 5.74 -8.48
N MET A 73 9.61 6.20 -7.27
CA MET A 73 10.45 6.14 -6.08
C MET A 73 10.61 4.71 -5.55
N ASP A 74 9.63 3.84 -5.78
CA ASP A 74 9.75 2.41 -5.48
C ASP A 74 10.76 1.73 -6.43
N ALA A 75 10.77 2.13 -7.70
CA ALA A 75 11.80 1.73 -8.65
C ALA A 75 13.19 2.27 -8.23
N VAL A 76 13.28 3.52 -7.74
CA VAL A 76 14.50 4.11 -7.18
C VAL A 76 15.01 3.32 -5.97
N ALA A 77 14.13 2.92 -5.06
CA ALA A 77 14.50 2.07 -3.93
C ALA A 77 14.96 0.67 -4.37
N ALA A 78 14.31 0.08 -5.39
CA ALA A 78 14.72 -1.18 -5.99
C ALA A 78 16.09 -1.08 -6.69
N MET A 79 16.34 0.03 -7.40
CA MET A 79 17.64 0.32 -8.00
C MET A 79 18.69 0.54 -6.91
N LYS A 80 18.46 1.36 -5.87
CA LYS A 80 19.42 1.52 -4.76
C LYS A 80 19.78 0.19 -4.07
N SER A 81 18.83 -0.72 -3.93
CA SER A 81 19.06 -2.06 -3.36
C SER A 81 19.71 -3.08 -4.31
N GLY A 82 20.06 -2.67 -5.53
CA GLY A 82 20.73 -3.49 -6.53
C GLY A 82 19.82 -4.55 -7.15
N GLN A 83 18.49 -4.38 -7.05
CA GLN A 83 17.50 -5.24 -7.71
C GLN A 83 17.30 -4.83 -9.17
N LEU A 84 17.63 -3.59 -9.53
CA LEU A 84 17.59 -3.06 -10.88
C LEU A 84 18.97 -2.50 -11.29
N ASP A 85 19.25 -2.58 -12.58
CA ASP A 85 20.43 -2.05 -13.26
C ASP A 85 20.12 -0.69 -13.92
N ALA A 86 18.87 -0.46 -14.34
CA ALA A 86 18.36 0.83 -14.85
C ALA A 86 16.90 1.07 -14.44
N ILE A 87 16.48 2.34 -14.42
CA ILE A 87 15.07 2.75 -14.34
C ILE A 87 14.73 3.55 -15.59
N VAL A 88 13.60 3.27 -16.21
CA VAL A 88 13.13 3.99 -17.40
C VAL A 88 11.94 4.84 -17.03
N THR A 89 12.06 6.15 -17.28
CA THR A 89 11.04 7.16 -16.97
C THR A 89 11.22 8.39 -17.87
N ALA A 90 10.28 9.34 -17.84
CA ALA A 90 10.39 10.58 -18.60
C ALA A 90 11.61 11.41 -18.14
N TYR A 91 12.30 12.07 -19.08
CA TYR A 91 13.53 12.83 -18.81
C TYR A 91 13.43 13.83 -17.63
N PRO A 92 12.36 14.65 -17.47
CA PRO A 92 12.26 15.55 -16.31
C PRO A 92 12.23 14.82 -14.96
N ALA A 93 11.56 13.66 -14.89
CA ALA A 93 11.52 12.83 -13.69
C ALA A 93 12.88 12.15 -13.45
N ALA A 94 13.53 11.63 -14.49
CA ALA A 94 14.87 11.05 -14.40
C ALA A 94 15.90 12.10 -13.93
N LEU A 95 15.81 13.34 -14.42
CA LEU A 95 16.68 14.45 -14.02
C LEU A 95 16.43 14.90 -12.58
N GLN A 96 15.17 14.93 -12.14
CA GLN A 96 14.85 15.27 -10.75
C GLN A 96 15.35 14.20 -9.78
N VAL A 97 15.22 12.93 -10.16
CA VAL A 97 15.73 11.80 -9.38
C VAL A 97 17.26 11.81 -9.36
N SER A 98 17.96 12.00 -10.47
CA SER A 98 19.44 12.04 -10.49
C SER A 98 20.00 13.18 -9.64
N LYS A 99 19.37 14.35 -9.62
CA LYS A 99 19.77 15.48 -8.76
C LYS A 99 19.70 15.17 -7.27
N LYS A 100 18.74 14.35 -6.83
CA LYS A 100 18.56 13.94 -5.43
C LYS A 100 19.33 12.67 -5.07
N ASN A 101 19.90 11.99 -6.07
CA ASN A 101 20.55 10.69 -5.92
C ASN A 101 21.85 10.72 -6.75
N PRO A 102 22.93 11.32 -6.21
CA PRO A 102 24.16 11.58 -6.96
C PRO A 102 24.87 10.31 -7.46
N GLU A 103 24.52 9.14 -6.95
CA GLU A 103 24.96 7.83 -7.47
C GLU A 103 24.35 7.44 -8.83
N PHE A 104 23.33 8.17 -9.26
CA PHE A 104 22.63 7.94 -10.51
C PHE A 104 22.86 9.07 -11.50
N ARG A 105 23.05 8.71 -12.76
CA ARG A 105 23.07 9.64 -13.88
C ARG A 105 21.93 9.31 -14.84
N VAL A 106 21.47 10.33 -15.55
CA VAL A 106 20.64 10.09 -16.73
C VAL A 106 21.55 9.58 -17.83
N LEU A 107 21.17 8.49 -18.50
CA LEU A 107 21.86 8.01 -19.68
C LEU A 107 21.80 9.10 -20.76
N LEU A 108 22.95 9.46 -21.33
CA LEU A 108 23.06 10.58 -22.28
C LEU A 108 22.34 10.28 -23.60
N GLU A 109 22.34 9.02 -24.01
CA GLU A 109 21.54 8.53 -25.12
C GLU A 109 20.11 8.25 -24.60
N PRO A 110 19.09 8.97 -25.08
CA PRO A 110 17.71 8.66 -24.74
C PRO A 110 17.34 7.27 -25.26
N LEU A 111 16.56 6.52 -24.46
CA LEU A 111 16.13 5.16 -24.82
C LEU A 111 15.22 5.16 -26.03
N ASP A 112 14.39 6.18 -26.11
CA ASP A 112 13.57 6.51 -27.26
C ASP A 112 13.10 7.94 -27.11
N HIS A 113 12.53 8.48 -28.17
CA HIS A 113 11.79 9.73 -28.09
C HIS A 113 10.30 9.38 -27.98
N GLU A 114 9.67 9.81 -26.89
CA GLU A 114 8.21 9.86 -26.80
C GLU A 114 7.75 11.01 -27.70
N ALA A 115 7.55 10.64 -28.95
CA ALA A 115 7.04 11.51 -29.98
C ALA A 115 5.52 11.53 -29.84
N THR A 116 4.99 12.71 -29.54
CA THR A 116 3.55 12.99 -29.57
C THR A 116 3.20 13.49 -30.96
N ALA A 117 2.29 12.81 -31.64
CA ALA A 117 1.93 13.12 -33.03
C ALA A 117 0.42 13.14 -33.25
N ILE A 118 0.01 13.76 -34.37
CA ILE A 118 -1.38 13.72 -34.82
C ILE A 118 -1.65 12.31 -35.38
N ALA A 119 -2.65 11.61 -34.84
CA ALA A 119 -3.05 10.29 -35.33
C ALA A 119 -4.15 10.40 -36.39
N LEU A 120 -4.05 9.57 -37.43
CA LEU A 120 -4.88 9.59 -38.63
C LEU A 120 -5.29 8.17 -39.02
N ARG A 121 -6.43 8.03 -39.68
CA ARG A 121 -6.79 6.75 -40.29
C ARG A 121 -5.78 6.36 -41.38
N LYS A 122 -5.38 5.09 -41.43
CA LYS A 122 -4.54 4.56 -42.52
C LYS A 122 -5.21 4.73 -43.88
N GLY A 123 -4.40 5.06 -44.90
CA GLY A 123 -4.85 5.31 -46.27
C GLY A 123 -5.27 6.76 -46.56
N ASN A 124 -5.10 7.69 -45.62
CA ASN A 124 -5.32 9.12 -45.82
C ASN A 124 -4.00 9.87 -46.04
N ASP A 125 -3.23 9.42 -47.03
CA ASP A 125 -1.84 9.86 -47.24
C ASP A 125 -1.73 11.32 -47.71
N GLU A 126 -2.75 11.82 -48.42
CA GLU A 126 -2.86 13.22 -48.84
C GLU A 126 -3.03 14.17 -47.64
N PHE A 127 -3.92 13.82 -46.71
CA PHE A 127 -4.12 14.62 -45.50
C PHE A 127 -2.92 14.52 -44.55
N LEU A 128 -2.32 13.32 -44.44
CA LEU A 128 -1.07 13.12 -43.72
C LEU A 128 0.06 14.00 -44.25
N THR A 129 0.25 14.05 -45.57
CA THR A 129 1.26 14.91 -46.23
C THR A 129 1.00 16.39 -45.94
N THR A 130 -0.27 16.79 -45.98
CA THR A 130 -0.69 18.16 -45.68
C THR A 130 -0.42 18.54 -44.22
N LEU A 131 -0.72 17.65 -43.27
CA LEU A 131 -0.44 17.87 -41.84
C LEU A 131 1.06 17.90 -41.58
N ASN A 132 1.84 17.03 -42.22
CA ASN A 132 3.30 17.05 -42.13
C ASN A 132 3.88 18.38 -42.60
N ARG A 133 3.38 18.93 -43.72
CA ARG A 133 3.79 20.26 -44.19
C ARG A 133 3.44 21.36 -43.17
N ILE A 134 2.23 21.36 -42.62
CA ILE A 134 1.80 22.36 -41.62
C ILE A 134 2.67 22.26 -40.36
N ILE A 135 2.91 21.05 -39.83
CA ILE A 135 3.76 20.85 -38.66
C ILE A 135 5.21 21.30 -38.95
N ALA A 136 5.74 21.02 -40.14
CA ALA A 136 7.07 21.47 -40.54
C ALA A 136 7.18 23.00 -40.65
N GLU A 137 6.15 23.67 -41.17
CA GLU A 137 6.06 25.14 -41.22
C GLU A 137 5.97 25.75 -39.81
N LEU A 138 5.13 25.19 -38.94
CA LEU A 138 5.00 25.64 -37.54
C LEU A 138 6.28 25.41 -36.73
N LYS A 139 7.06 24.37 -37.06
CA LYS A 139 8.39 24.14 -36.50
C LYS A 139 9.39 25.18 -37.00
N SER A 140 9.41 25.48 -38.30
CA SER A 140 10.42 26.38 -38.91
C SER A 140 10.18 27.86 -38.63
N ASP A 141 8.92 28.30 -38.50
CA ASP A 141 8.54 29.68 -38.19
C ASP A 141 8.55 30.01 -36.68
N GLY A 142 8.87 29.01 -35.83
CA GLY A 142 8.97 29.14 -34.38
C GLY A 142 7.62 29.20 -33.65
N THR A 143 6.49 29.08 -34.36
CA THR A 143 5.15 29.10 -33.77
C THR A 143 4.96 27.93 -32.80
N LEU A 144 5.41 26.73 -33.17
CA LEU A 144 5.29 25.55 -32.32
C LEU A 144 6.13 25.66 -31.04
N GLU A 145 7.34 26.25 -31.13
CA GLU A 145 8.18 26.53 -29.97
C GLU A 145 7.58 27.61 -29.06
N SER A 146 6.93 28.62 -29.66
CA SER A 146 6.17 29.62 -28.93
C SER A 146 4.95 29.03 -28.21
N MET A 147 4.21 28.12 -28.86
CA MET A 147 3.11 27.37 -28.26
C MET A 147 3.60 26.51 -27.09
N LYS A 148 4.69 25.76 -27.28
CA LYS A 148 5.31 24.97 -26.20
C LYS A 148 5.69 25.84 -25.01
N LYS A 149 6.34 27.00 -25.22
CA LYS A 149 6.69 27.93 -24.13
C LYS A 149 5.48 28.54 -23.41
N ARG A 150 4.32 28.63 -24.07
CA ARG A 150 3.05 29.09 -23.45
C ARG A 150 2.42 28.02 -22.57
N TRP A 151 2.42 26.77 -23.00
CA TRP A 151 1.77 25.67 -22.28
C TRP A 151 2.68 24.94 -21.28
N PHE A 152 3.99 25.03 -21.47
CA PHE A 152 5.03 24.42 -20.62
C PHE A 152 5.91 25.53 -20.03
N LYS A 153 6.14 25.49 -18.70
CA LYS A 153 6.99 26.47 -18.03
C LYS A 153 8.44 26.36 -18.59
N PRO A 154 9.01 27.42 -19.19
CA PRO A 154 10.27 27.31 -19.93
C PRO A 154 11.52 27.17 -19.03
N ASP A 155 11.42 27.44 -17.73
CA ASP A 155 12.49 27.18 -16.78
C ASP A 155 11.98 27.01 -15.33
N LEU A 156 12.88 26.57 -14.44
CA LEU A 156 12.63 26.41 -13.00
C LEU A 156 12.72 27.74 -12.25
N THR A 157 12.39 28.88 -12.84
CA THR A 157 12.33 30.15 -12.09
C THR A 157 11.30 30.08 -10.96
N PRO A 158 11.55 30.73 -9.81
CA PRO A 158 10.61 30.70 -8.69
C PRO A 158 9.28 31.34 -9.15
N TYR A 159 8.14 30.81 -8.70
CA TYR A 159 6.84 31.46 -8.91
C TYR A 159 6.86 32.83 -8.21
N GLU A 160 6.20 33.85 -8.78
CA GLU A 160 6.11 35.18 -8.17
C GLU A 160 5.62 35.07 -6.72
N GLU A 161 6.46 35.54 -5.80
CA GLU A 161 6.18 35.54 -4.37
C GLU A 161 5.12 36.58 -4.04
N LEU A 162 4.35 36.34 -2.97
CA LEU A 162 3.54 37.40 -2.40
C LEU A 162 4.44 38.38 -1.65
N ASP A 163 4.21 39.67 -1.87
CA ASP A 163 4.70 40.72 -0.99
C ASP A 163 3.89 40.72 0.32
N LEU A 164 4.17 39.73 1.17
CA LEU A 164 3.57 39.56 2.49
C LEU A 164 4.67 39.65 3.54
N THR A 165 4.50 40.57 4.50
CA THR A 165 5.32 40.55 5.71
C THR A 165 4.87 39.38 6.59
N LEU A 166 5.62 38.28 6.55
CA LEU A 166 5.34 37.10 7.36
C LEU A 166 5.82 37.29 8.81
N PRO A 167 5.02 36.92 9.82
CA PRO A 167 5.44 36.95 11.22
C PRO A 167 6.64 36.03 11.45
N THR A 168 7.69 36.52 12.09
CA THR A 168 8.90 35.74 12.43
C THR A 168 8.99 35.38 13.92
N THR A 169 8.06 35.88 14.73
CA THR A 169 7.99 35.68 16.18
C THR A 169 6.57 35.26 16.58
N GLY A 170 6.43 34.44 17.62
CA GLY A 170 5.15 33.84 18.04
C GLY A 170 5.08 32.32 17.86
N GLU A 171 4.04 31.68 18.39
CA GLU A 171 3.83 30.23 18.26
C GLU A 171 3.45 29.86 16.81
N PRO A 172 4.24 29.00 16.13
CA PRO A 172 3.99 28.69 14.72
C PRO A 172 2.66 27.92 14.55
N LEU A 173 1.94 28.22 13.49
CA LEU A 173 0.80 27.47 13.01
C LEU A 173 1.31 26.30 12.17
N LYS A 174 1.19 25.08 12.68
CA LYS A 174 1.68 23.86 12.01
C LYS A 174 0.67 23.38 10.97
N ILE A 175 1.05 23.43 9.70
CA ILE A 175 0.19 23.10 8.56
C ILE A 175 0.53 21.71 8.02
N GLY A 176 -0.42 20.78 8.11
CA GLY A 176 -0.34 19.49 7.43
C GLY A 176 -0.68 19.63 5.95
N VAL A 177 0.20 19.13 5.09
CA VAL A 177 0.06 19.26 3.63
C VAL A 177 0.56 18.01 2.91
N SER A 178 -0.01 17.72 1.73
CA SER A 178 0.50 16.71 0.78
C SER A 178 0.94 17.41 -0.50
N ALA A 179 2.21 17.81 -0.56
CA ALA A 179 2.75 18.69 -1.61
C ALA A 179 3.19 17.93 -2.87
N THR A 180 2.25 17.26 -3.54
CA THR A 180 2.49 16.41 -4.73
C THR A 180 1.68 16.81 -5.97
N ARG A 181 0.88 17.88 -5.91
CA ARG A 181 -0.11 18.24 -6.94
C ARG A 181 -0.07 19.73 -7.29
N GLU A 182 0.65 20.09 -8.34
CA GLU A 182 0.57 21.42 -8.97
C GLU A 182 -0.79 21.57 -9.71
N PRO A 183 -1.47 22.74 -9.69
CA PRO A 183 -1.10 24.01 -9.04
C PRO A 183 -1.59 24.17 -7.59
N PHE A 184 -2.15 23.12 -6.98
CA PHE A 184 -2.78 23.18 -5.66
C PHE A 184 -1.77 23.19 -4.50
N SER A 185 -0.96 22.14 -4.36
CA SER A 185 0.10 22.07 -3.36
C SER A 185 1.26 21.22 -3.86
N PHE A 186 2.45 21.81 -3.94
CA PHE A 186 3.65 21.15 -4.45
C PHE A 186 4.91 21.77 -3.85
N VAL A 187 6.08 21.15 -4.04
CA VAL A 187 7.35 21.68 -3.53
C VAL A 187 8.08 22.38 -4.67
N ASP A 188 8.43 23.66 -4.51
CA ASP A 188 9.21 24.41 -5.48
C ASP A 188 10.70 24.01 -5.48
N LYS A 189 11.48 24.59 -6.40
CA LYS A 189 12.91 24.33 -6.54
C LYS A 189 13.77 24.61 -5.30
N ASN A 190 13.26 25.40 -4.35
CA ASN A 190 13.95 25.76 -3.11
C ASN A 190 13.51 24.86 -1.95
N GLY A 191 12.71 23.82 -2.20
CA GLY A 191 12.21 22.92 -1.16
C GLY A 191 11.00 23.47 -0.40
N ARG A 192 10.40 24.57 -0.85
CA ARG A 192 9.28 25.23 -0.18
C ARG A 192 7.94 24.72 -0.70
N VAL A 193 6.99 24.43 0.21
CA VAL A 193 5.61 24.06 -0.15
C VAL A 193 4.89 25.28 -0.73
N THR A 194 4.49 25.23 -2.00
CA THR A 194 3.86 26.33 -2.75
C THR A 194 2.60 25.84 -3.49
N GLY A 195 1.98 26.70 -4.30
CA GLY A 195 0.69 26.48 -4.95
C GLY A 195 -0.46 27.14 -4.20
N HIS A 196 -1.69 27.00 -4.72
CA HIS A 196 -2.90 27.59 -4.15
C HIS A 196 -3.05 27.37 -2.63
N ASP A 197 -2.95 26.12 -2.17
CA ASP A 197 -3.08 25.74 -0.76
C ASP A 197 -1.89 26.23 0.09
N GLY A 198 -0.68 26.21 -0.47
CA GLY A 198 0.51 26.70 0.21
C GLY A 198 0.52 28.22 0.37
N GLU A 199 -0.01 28.95 -0.61
CA GLU A 199 -0.16 30.40 -0.57
C GLU A 199 -1.30 30.83 0.37
N LEU A 200 -2.44 30.14 0.30
CA LEU A 200 -3.56 30.34 1.22
C LEU A 200 -3.15 30.15 2.68
N ALA A 201 -2.39 29.09 2.99
CA ALA A 201 -1.92 28.83 4.35
C ALA A 201 -1.00 29.95 4.89
N ARG A 202 -0.15 30.56 4.03
CA ARG A 202 0.69 31.70 4.43
C ARG A 202 -0.12 32.97 4.67
N ILE A 203 -1.13 33.23 3.84
CA ILE A 203 -2.03 34.36 4.04
C ILE A 203 -2.80 34.21 5.36
N ILE A 204 -3.27 33.00 5.67
CA ILE A 204 -3.91 32.69 6.95
C ILE A 204 -2.95 32.96 8.12
N GLY A 205 -1.72 32.45 8.06
CA GLY A 205 -0.71 32.71 9.10
C GLY A 205 -0.40 34.19 9.30
N ALA A 206 -0.25 34.95 8.20
CA ALA A 206 -0.03 36.40 8.26
C ALA A 206 -1.21 37.15 8.93
N ARG A 207 -2.45 36.79 8.60
CA ARG A 207 -3.66 37.40 9.20
C ARG A 207 -3.84 37.05 10.68
N LEU A 208 -3.35 35.89 11.09
CA LEU A 208 -3.34 35.46 12.50
C LEU A 208 -2.09 35.94 13.26
N GLN A 209 -1.16 36.64 12.59
CA GLN A 209 0.15 37.03 13.15
C GLN A 209 0.95 35.84 13.71
N ARG A 210 0.80 34.66 13.09
CA ARG A 210 1.53 33.44 13.47
C ARG A 210 2.47 32.99 12.35
N PRO A 211 3.74 32.64 12.66
CA PRO A 211 4.62 31.99 11.69
C PRO A 211 4.00 30.69 11.17
N VAL A 212 4.28 30.29 9.92
CA VAL A 212 3.71 29.05 9.35
C VAL A 212 4.81 27.99 9.20
N GLU A 213 4.55 26.80 9.73
CA GLU A 213 5.44 25.64 9.59
C GLU A 213 4.73 24.55 8.77
N PHE A 214 5.25 24.20 7.60
CA PHE A 214 4.65 23.14 6.76
C PHE A 214 5.23 21.77 7.11
N LEU A 215 4.35 20.81 7.41
CA LEU A 215 4.68 19.41 7.59
C LEU A 215 4.15 18.63 6.38
N ASN A 216 5.02 18.45 5.38
CA ASN A 216 4.71 17.67 4.19
C ASN A 216 4.69 16.16 4.51
N MET A 217 3.56 15.49 4.26
CA MET A 217 3.37 14.08 4.56
C MET A 217 2.43 13.41 3.56
N LYS A 218 2.32 12.08 3.63
CA LYS A 218 1.35 11.33 2.82
C LYS A 218 -0.07 11.79 3.15
N PHE A 219 -0.92 11.92 2.13
CA PHE A 219 -2.31 12.39 2.28
C PHE A 219 -3.11 11.58 3.34
N MET A 220 -2.88 10.27 3.45
CA MET A 220 -3.53 9.40 4.46
C MET A 220 -3.07 9.64 5.91
N ALA A 221 -1.91 10.28 6.11
CA ALA A 221 -1.38 10.58 7.45
C ALA A 221 -1.92 11.90 8.02
N LEU A 222 -2.61 12.72 7.22
CA LEU A 222 -3.01 14.08 7.59
C LEU A 222 -4.02 14.12 8.74
N ILE A 223 -5.13 13.39 8.64
CA ILE A 223 -6.16 13.36 9.70
C ILE A 223 -5.61 12.80 11.03
N PRO A 224 -4.89 11.66 11.05
CA PRO A 224 -4.22 11.19 12.26
C PRO A 224 -3.22 12.22 12.83
N ALA A 225 -2.46 12.92 11.98
CA ALA A 225 -1.53 13.97 12.42
C ALA A 225 -2.28 15.14 13.08
N LEU A 226 -3.41 15.57 12.54
CA LEU A 226 -4.25 16.62 13.11
C LEU A 226 -4.88 16.18 14.44
N GLN A 227 -5.40 14.96 14.53
CA GLN A 227 -5.97 14.41 15.77
C GLN A 227 -4.93 14.26 16.89
N SER A 228 -3.69 13.89 16.53
CA SER A 228 -2.58 13.80 17.48
C SER A 228 -2.01 15.15 17.93
N GLY A 229 -2.43 16.26 17.29
CA GLY A 229 -1.86 17.59 17.51
C GLY A 229 -0.47 17.79 16.90
N LYS A 230 -0.03 16.89 16.00
CA LYS A 230 1.22 17.06 15.23
C LYS A 230 1.13 18.23 14.25
N VAL A 231 -0.07 18.51 13.74
CA VAL A 231 -0.40 19.70 12.95
C VAL A 231 -1.64 20.36 13.55
N ASP A 232 -1.75 21.67 13.40
CA ASP A 232 -2.86 22.48 13.91
C ASP A 232 -3.98 22.66 12.87
N LEU A 233 -3.60 22.63 11.59
CA LEU A 233 -4.48 22.85 10.45
C LEU A 233 -4.06 21.98 9.26
N ILE A 234 -5.01 21.45 8.50
CA ILE A 234 -4.74 20.80 7.21
C ILE A 234 -5.25 21.69 6.08
N VAL A 235 -4.36 22.07 5.14
CA VAL A 235 -4.70 22.85 3.94
C VAL A 235 -4.06 22.17 2.73
N THR A 236 -4.83 21.37 2.00
CA THR A 236 -4.34 20.51 0.89
C THR A 236 -5.47 19.99 0.00
N GLY A 237 -6.41 20.88 -0.37
CA GLY A 237 -7.53 20.53 -1.24
C GLY A 237 -8.44 19.41 -0.69
N MET A 238 -8.59 19.31 0.63
CA MET A 238 -9.33 18.23 1.28
C MET A 238 -10.85 18.48 1.24
N THR A 239 -11.59 17.54 0.68
CA THR A 239 -13.07 17.55 0.72
C THR A 239 -13.61 17.24 2.12
N ALA A 240 -14.52 18.07 2.61
CA ALA A 240 -15.22 17.95 3.87
C ALA A 240 -16.40 16.97 3.77
N THR A 241 -16.15 15.69 4.05
CA THR A 241 -17.18 14.65 4.04
C THR A 241 -17.74 14.40 5.43
N GLU A 242 -18.99 13.90 5.54
CA GLU A 242 -19.58 13.50 6.83
C GLU A 242 -18.74 12.49 7.60
N GLU A 243 -18.08 11.57 6.88
CA GLU A 243 -17.20 10.59 7.50
C GLU A 243 -15.96 11.23 8.13
N ARG A 244 -15.36 12.23 7.46
CA ARG A 244 -14.24 12.99 8.02
C ARG A 244 -14.69 13.93 9.14
N ARG A 245 -15.91 14.49 9.04
CA ARG A 245 -16.55 15.29 10.10
C ARG A 245 -16.78 14.50 11.39
N LYS A 246 -16.66 13.18 11.40
CA LYS A 246 -16.64 12.38 12.65
C LYS A 246 -15.33 12.55 13.42
N PHE A 247 -14.22 12.76 12.72
CA PHE A 247 -12.86 12.72 13.26
C PHE A 247 -12.23 14.11 13.43
N VAL A 248 -12.60 15.08 12.58
CA VAL A 248 -12.08 16.46 12.53
C VAL A 248 -13.24 17.42 12.26
N ASP A 249 -13.07 18.69 12.60
CA ASP A 249 -13.97 19.76 12.15
C ASP A 249 -13.42 20.40 10.89
N PHE A 250 -14.28 21.05 10.11
CA PHE A 250 -13.89 21.75 8.89
C PHE A 250 -14.24 23.22 9.00
N THR A 251 -13.38 24.08 8.43
CA THR A 251 -13.69 25.49 8.20
C THR A 251 -14.87 25.65 7.24
N GLN A 252 -15.34 26.88 7.07
CA GLN A 252 -16.10 27.22 5.88
C GLN A 252 -15.28 26.87 4.62
N PRO A 253 -15.95 26.45 3.53
CA PRO A 253 -15.25 26.12 2.30
C PRO A 253 -14.46 27.31 1.80
N TYR A 254 -13.21 27.04 1.41
CA TYR A 254 -12.40 27.98 0.64
C TYR A 254 -12.45 27.65 -0.87
N TYR A 255 -13.11 26.55 -1.24
CA TYR A 255 -13.33 26.07 -2.61
C TYR A 255 -14.54 25.12 -2.68
N ASP A 256 -15.40 25.22 -3.71
CA ASP A 256 -16.63 24.41 -3.86
C ASP A 256 -16.53 23.42 -5.05
N ASN A 257 -16.97 22.16 -4.86
CA ASN A 257 -17.14 21.16 -5.93
C ASN A 257 -18.55 20.49 -5.89
N ALA A 258 -19.43 20.71 -6.87
CA ALA A 258 -20.84 20.27 -6.80
C ALA A 258 -21.10 18.85 -7.36
N GLN A 259 -21.98 18.07 -6.69
CA GLN A 259 -22.55 16.83 -7.22
C GLN A 259 -23.93 17.08 -7.84
N VAL A 260 -24.16 16.56 -9.03
CA VAL A 260 -25.42 16.71 -9.77
C VAL A 260 -25.85 15.38 -10.38
N MET A 261 -27.09 15.34 -10.87
CA MET A 261 -27.68 14.12 -11.44
C MET A 261 -27.79 14.23 -12.96
N LEU A 262 -27.27 13.24 -13.67
CA LEU A 262 -27.40 13.02 -15.09
C LEU A 262 -28.51 12.01 -15.37
N VAL A 263 -29.47 12.38 -16.21
CA VAL A 263 -30.63 11.56 -16.60
C VAL A 263 -30.78 11.54 -18.12
N LYS A 264 -31.64 10.66 -18.64
CA LYS A 264 -31.99 10.66 -20.06
C LYS A 264 -33.05 11.73 -20.33
N LYS A 265 -32.90 12.51 -21.42
CA LYS A 265 -33.86 13.56 -21.79
C LYS A 265 -35.28 13.01 -22.00
N PRO A 266 -36.32 13.77 -21.59
CA PRO A 266 -37.71 13.50 -21.93
C PRO A 266 -37.93 13.44 -23.45
N ALA A 267 -38.76 12.50 -23.92
CA ALA A 267 -39.05 12.31 -25.34
C ALA A 267 -39.69 13.54 -26.01
N ALA A 268 -40.28 14.45 -25.23
CA ALA A 268 -40.89 15.69 -25.70
C ALA A 268 -39.88 16.77 -26.14
N GLU A 269 -38.60 16.65 -25.79
CA GLU A 269 -37.55 17.65 -26.13
C GLU A 269 -36.62 17.21 -27.28
N MET A 270 -36.90 16.09 -27.95
CA MET A 270 -36.10 15.60 -29.08
C MET A 270 -36.69 16.06 -30.44
N PRO A 271 -35.89 16.61 -31.38
CA PRO A 271 -36.38 16.92 -32.73
C PRO A 271 -36.81 15.64 -33.45
N LEU A 272 -38.03 15.68 -33.99
CA LEU A 272 -38.75 14.59 -34.66
C LEU A 272 -37.88 13.72 -35.58
N LEU A 273 -37.83 12.41 -35.29
CA LEU A 273 -37.79 11.35 -36.31
C LEU A 273 -38.31 10.04 -35.70
N SER A 274 -39.45 9.59 -36.23
CA SER A 274 -40.12 8.30 -36.07
C SER A 274 -41.02 8.05 -34.84
N SER A 275 -42.23 7.62 -35.17
CA SER A 275 -43.41 7.38 -34.34
C SER A 275 -43.57 5.90 -33.97
N THR A 276 -43.65 5.57 -32.69
CA THR A 276 -44.82 4.95 -32.00
C THR A 276 -44.46 4.53 -30.56
N PRO A 277 -45.40 4.59 -29.61
CA PRO A 277 -45.11 4.51 -28.18
C PRO A 277 -45.37 3.12 -27.60
N SER A 278 -44.50 2.63 -26.71
CA SER A 278 -44.90 1.69 -25.65
C SER A 278 -43.84 1.62 -24.55
N GLY A 279 -44.29 1.74 -23.30
CA GLY A 279 -43.47 1.49 -22.10
C GLY A 279 -43.55 2.61 -21.07
N SER A 280 -44.48 2.46 -20.13
CA SER A 280 -44.71 3.29 -18.94
C SER A 280 -43.52 3.32 -17.99
N GLY A 281 -42.46 4.07 -18.32
CA GLY A 281 -41.42 4.49 -17.39
C GLY A 281 -41.53 5.99 -17.20
N HIS A 282 -42.00 6.44 -16.03
CA HIS A 282 -42.05 7.87 -15.69
C HIS A 282 -40.67 8.48 -15.94
N GLU A 283 -40.62 9.52 -16.79
CA GLU A 283 -39.41 10.29 -17.10
C GLU A 283 -38.96 11.05 -15.85
N ILE A 284 -37.64 11.10 -15.63
CA ILE A 284 -37.03 11.76 -14.46
C ILE A 284 -36.67 13.17 -14.89
N SER A 285 -37.38 14.17 -14.41
CA SER A 285 -37.12 15.59 -14.72
C SER A 285 -36.74 16.42 -13.49
N GLN A 286 -36.91 15.86 -12.29
CA GLN A 286 -36.55 16.47 -11.01
C GLN A 286 -36.10 15.39 -10.01
N LEU A 287 -35.39 15.77 -8.94
CA LEU A 287 -34.80 14.79 -8.01
C LEU A 287 -35.84 13.94 -7.27
N GLN A 288 -37.10 14.40 -7.15
CA GLN A 288 -38.16 13.67 -6.46
C GLN A 288 -38.67 12.44 -7.25
N ASP A 289 -38.40 12.36 -8.56
CA ASP A 289 -38.87 11.27 -9.43
C ASP A 289 -38.00 9.99 -9.33
N ILE A 290 -36.97 10.02 -8.47
CA ILE A 290 -35.94 8.97 -8.38
C ILE A 290 -36.28 7.81 -7.43
N ASP A 291 -37.41 7.90 -6.72
CA ASP A 291 -37.85 6.86 -5.78
C ASP A 291 -38.04 5.51 -6.50
N GLY A 292 -37.40 4.46 -5.98
CA GLY A 292 -37.40 3.12 -6.58
C GLY A 292 -36.62 2.97 -7.91
N LYS A 293 -35.92 4.00 -8.39
CA LYS A 293 -35.14 3.96 -9.65
C LYS A 293 -33.74 3.38 -9.47
N ARG A 294 -33.08 3.04 -10.58
CA ARG A 294 -31.70 2.53 -10.60
C ARG A 294 -30.72 3.68 -10.79
N ILE A 295 -29.94 4.00 -9.77
CA ILE A 295 -28.88 5.01 -9.88
C ILE A 295 -27.56 4.29 -10.16
N GLY A 296 -26.94 4.64 -11.28
CA GLY A 296 -25.57 4.25 -11.56
C GLY A 296 -24.61 5.10 -10.74
N VAL A 297 -23.60 4.46 -10.14
CA VAL A 297 -22.63 5.11 -9.25
C VAL A 297 -21.24 4.50 -9.46
N LEU A 298 -20.19 5.29 -9.16
CA LEU A 298 -18.81 4.79 -9.17
C LEU A 298 -18.39 4.40 -7.76
N ASN A 299 -17.96 3.15 -7.59
CA ASN A 299 -17.68 2.58 -6.27
C ASN A 299 -16.71 3.46 -5.46
N GLY A 300 -17.11 3.87 -4.27
CA GLY A 300 -16.25 4.66 -3.37
C GLY A 300 -16.05 6.12 -3.80
N SER A 301 -16.82 6.60 -4.78
CA SER A 301 -16.82 8.02 -5.15
C SER A 301 -17.70 8.86 -4.23
N ALA A 302 -17.45 10.17 -4.21
CA ALA A 302 -18.27 11.10 -3.44
C ALA A 302 -19.73 11.19 -3.98
N GLY A 303 -19.93 11.01 -5.29
CA GLY A 303 -21.25 10.88 -5.92
C GLY A 303 -22.02 9.62 -5.48
N ASP A 304 -21.33 8.50 -5.25
CA ASP A 304 -21.91 7.25 -4.72
C ASP A 304 -22.45 7.45 -3.29
N LEU A 305 -21.64 8.07 -2.42
CA LEU A 305 -22.03 8.42 -1.06
C LEU A 305 -23.20 9.41 -1.03
N ALA A 306 -23.15 10.46 -1.86
CA ALA A 306 -24.21 11.47 -1.98
C ALA A 306 -25.54 10.84 -2.44
N ALA A 307 -25.50 10.00 -3.46
CA ALA A 307 -26.69 9.35 -4.01
C ALA A 307 -27.36 8.40 -3.00
N ARG A 308 -26.56 7.58 -2.29
CA ARG A 308 -27.07 6.66 -1.27
C ARG A 308 -27.70 7.36 -0.08
N ARG A 309 -27.16 8.52 0.30
CA ARG A 309 -27.68 9.34 1.39
C ARG A 309 -28.98 10.04 1.00
N ARG A 310 -29.02 10.65 -0.18
CA ARG A 310 -30.16 11.47 -0.63
C ARG A 310 -31.34 10.61 -1.11
N PHE A 311 -31.07 9.42 -1.64
CA PHE A 311 -32.07 8.54 -2.26
C PHE A 311 -32.03 7.12 -1.67
N PRO A 312 -32.40 6.93 -0.40
CA PRO A 312 -32.25 5.65 0.31
C PRO A 312 -33.09 4.51 -0.27
N ASN A 313 -34.15 4.84 -1.02
CA ASN A 313 -35.06 3.88 -1.66
C ASN A 313 -34.66 3.52 -3.10
N ALA A 314 -33.61 4.14 -3.65
CA ALA A 314 -33.10 3.82 -4.97
C ALA A 314 -32.26 2.54 -4.96
N THR A 315 -32.17 1.88 -6.11
CA THR A 315 -31.27 0.72 -6.30
C THR A 315 -29.98 1.16 -6.96
N PHE A 316 -28.83 0.74 -6.43
CA PHE A 316 -27.53 1.24 -6.89
C PHE A 316 -26.83 0.23 -7.78
N GLN A 317 -26.41 0.66 -8.97
CA GLN A 317 -25.57 -0.12 -9.87
C GLN A 317 -24.17 0.46 -9.87
N VAL A 318 -23.21 -0.37 -9.49
CA VAL A 318 -21.83 0.04 -9.32
C VAL A 318 -21.06 -0.18 -10.62
N PHE A 319 -20.37 0.86 -11.08
CA PHE A 319 -19.54 0.85 -12.28
C PHE A 319 -18.12 1.30 -11.94
N THR A 320 -17.20 1.07 -12.88
CA THR A 320 -15.77 1.42 -12.77
C THR A 320 -15.39 2.68 -13.56
N SER A 321 -16.27 3.17 -14.46
CA SER A 321 -16.02 4.35 -15.30
C SER A 321 -17.28 5.20 -15.49
N ALA A 322 -17.14 6.53 -15.43
CA ALA A 322 -18.25 7.49 -15.57
C ALA A 322 -18.92 7.41 -16.95
N ALA A 323 -18.14 7.09 -17.99
CA ALA A 323 -18.65 6.87 -19.34
C ALA A 323 -19.55 5.62 -19.42
N ASP A 324 -19.20 4.55 -18.71
CA ASP A 324 -20.01 3.32 -18.66
C ASP A 324 -21.35 3.59 -17.96
N VAL A 325 -21.36 4.43 -16.92
CA VAL A 325 -22.61 4.85 -16.27
C VAL A 325 -23.45 5.70 -17.21
N ALA A 326 -22.87 6.66 -17.92
CA ALA A 326 -23.59 7.48 -18.89
C ALA A 326 -24.19 6.63 -20.03
N ILE A 327 -23.45 5.64 -20.53
CA ILE A 327 -23.97 4.66 -21.50
C ILE A 327 -25.09 3.83 -20.87
N ALA A 328 -24.95 3.41 -19.62
CA ALA A 328 -25.99 2.68 -18.91
C ALA A 328 -27.27 3.52 -18.75
N VAL A 329 -27.17 4.81 -18.43
CA VAL A 329 -28.31 5.75 -18.37
C VAL A 329 -28.93 5.93 -19.76
N LYS A 330 -28.10 6.14 -20.79
CA LYS A 330 -28.53 6.28 -22.18
C LYS A 330 -29.28 5.04 -22.68
N SER A 331 -28.79 3.86 -22.34
CA SER A 331 -29.41 2.56 -22.69
C SER A 331 -30.52 2.11 -21.72
N ARG A 332 -30.91 2.95 -20.74
CA ARG A 332 -31.89 2.62 -19.68
C ARG A 332 -31.55 1.36 -18.86
N LYS A 333 -30.26 1.02 -18.75
CA LYS A 333 -29.74 0.00 -17.82
C LYS A 333 -29.62 0.57 -16.41
N ALA A 334 -29.27 1.86 -16.31
CA ALA A 334 -29.50 2.71 -15.15
C ALA A 334 -30.52 3.80 -15.55
N ASP A 335 -31.19 4.39 -14.57
CA ASP A 335 -32.20 5.44 -14.77
C ASP A 335 -31.62 6.85 -14.52
N ALA A 336 -30.59 6.96 -13.66
CA ALA A 336 -29.84 8.20 -13.42
C ALA A 336 -28.38 7.92 -13.03
N PHE A 337 -27.53 8.94 -13.08
CA PHE A 337 -26.14 8.90 -12.63
C PHE A 337 -25.83 10.14 -11.78
N VAL A 338 -25.36 9.95 -10.54
CA VAL A 338 -24.95 11.05 -9.65
C VAL A 338 -23.43 11.14 -9.60
N TYR A 339 -22.88 12.31 -9.91
CA TYR A 339 -21.43 12.54 -9.93
C TYR A 339 -21.06 14.03 -9.98
N ASP A 340 -19.76 14.33 -9.99
CA ASP A 340 -19.20 15.69 -10.11
C ASP A 340 -19.77 16.42 -11.35
N LYS A 341 -20.29 17.64 -11.15
CA LYS A 341 -20.89 18.44 -12.22
C LYS A 341 -19.93 18.68 -13.38
N SER A 342 -18.65 18.92 -13.09
CA SER A 342 -17.60 19.09 -14.09
C SER A 342 -17.45 17.86 -15.01
N VAL A 343 -17.61 16.66 -14.46
CA VAL A 343 -17.51 15.39 -15.20
C VAL A 343 -18.81 15.07 -15.95
N LEU A 344 -19.98 15.37 -15.36
CA LEU A 344 -21.26 15.11 -16.04
C LEU A 344 -21.50 16.08 -17.20
N LEU A 345 -21.05 17.34 -17.11
CA LEU A 345 -21.15 18.31 -18.21
C LEU A 345 -20.47 17.79 -19.48
N ASN A 346 -19.29 17.21 -19.32
CA ASN A 346 -18.54 16.54 -20.38
C ASN A 346 -19.32 15.34 -20.97
N LEU A 347 -20.04 14.58 -20.14
CA LEU A 347 -20.84 13.44 -20.59
C LEU A 347 -22.13 13.85 -21.32
N VAL A 348 -22.80 14.93 -20.91
CA VAL A 348 -23.96 15.51 -21.63
C VAL A 348 -23.55 16.02 -22.99
N GLU A 349 -22.42 16.73 -23.07
CA GLU A 349 -21.90 17.27 -24.32
C GLU A 349 -21.64 16.16 -25.35
N LYS A 350 -21.12 15.01 -24.90
CA LYS A 350 -20.88 13.81 -25.73
C LYS A 350 -22.12 12.95 -25.99
N ASN A 351 -23.20 13.16 -25.25
CA ASN A 351 -24.42 12.34 -25.31
C ASN A 351 -25.64 13.26 -25.31
N PRO A 352 -26.10 13.75 -26.48
CA PRO A 352 -27.17 14.74 -26.57
C PRO A 352 -28.52 14.23 -26.03
N ASP A 353 -28.66 12.91 -25.86
CA ASP A 353 -29.81 12.23 -25.30
C ASP A 353 -29.85 12.26 -23.75
N LEU A 354 -28.80 12.80 -23.12
CA LEU A 354 -28.67 12.94 -21.68
C LEU A 354 -28.74 14.42 -21.28
N VAL A 355 -29.15 14.69 -20.05
CA VAL A 355 -29.25 16.03 -19.47
C VAL A 355 -28.88 15.98 -17.99
N ILE A 356 -28.28 17.05 -17.50
CA ILE A 356 -28.03 17.23 -16.07
C ILE A 356 -29.20 18.00 -15.48
N LEU A 357 -29.75 17.50 -14.37
CA LEU A 357 -30.73 18.25 -13.59
C LEU A 357 -30.04 19.42 -12.89
N ASP A 358 -30.65 20.60 -12.97
CA ASP A 358 -30.09 21.84 -12.38
C ASP A 358 -30.06 21.80 -10.85
N GLU A 359 -30.94 21.01 -10.23
CA GLU A 359 -30.97 20.77 -8.79
C GLU A 359 -29.73 19.97 -8.34
N ARG A 360 -28.98 20.51 -7.37
CA ARG A 360 -27.78 19.85 -6.83
C ARG A 360 -28.18 18.67 -5.97
N VAL A 361 -27.54 17.52 -6.20
CA VAL A 361 -27.70 16.34 -5.34
C VAL A 361 -26.93 16.53 -4.03
N ASP A 362 -25.75 17.15 -4.11
CA ASP A 362 -24.88 17.47 -2.98
C ASP A 362 -23.86 18.57 -3.34
N VAL A 363 -23.21 19.18 -2.36
CA VAL A 363 -22.07 20.10 -2.56
C VAL A 363 -20.90 19.59 -1.74
N LEU A 364 -19.80 19.23 -2.42
CA LEU A 364 -18.55 18.83 -1.79
C LEU A 364 -17.70 20.06 -1.54
N GLU A 365 -17.75 20.53 -0.31
CA GLU A 365 -16.98 21.65 0.20
C GLU A 365 -15.52 21.23 0.38
N VAL A 366 -14.58 21.91 -0.29
CA VAL A 366 -13.15 21.81 0.05
C VAL A 366 -12.88 22.86 1.12
N ALA A 367 -12.45 22.37 2.27
CA ALA A 367 -12.28 23.17 3.47
C ALA A 367 -11.01 22.73 4.20
N ALA A 368 -10.48 23.64 5.03
CA ALA A 368 -9.37 23.30 5.88
C ALA A 368 -9.89 22.47 7.04
N ALA A 369 -9.14 21.45 7.46
CA ALA A 369 -9.55 20.61 8.57
C ALA A 369 -8.82 21.01 9.86
N ILE A 370 -9.56 21.01 10.97
CA ILE A 370 -9.13 21.45 12.30
C ILE A 370 -9.52 20.38 13.33
N ARG A 371 -8.76 20.28 14.41
CA ARG A 371 -9.06 19.36 15.51
C ARG A 371 -10.37 19.77 16.21
N LYS A 372 -11.25 18.82 16.55
CA LYS A 372 -12.61 19.09 17.05
C LYS A 372 -12.69 19.89 18.36
N ASP A 373 -11.69 19.72 19.20
CA ASP A 373 -11.54 20.43 20.48
C ASP A 373 -10.94 21.84 20.29
N ASN A 374 -10.48 22.20 19.10
CA ASN A 374 -9.88 23.51 18.80
C ASN A 374 -10.89 24.46 18.13
N THR A 375 -12.00 24.70 18.83
CA THR A 375 -13.10 25.57 18.38
C THR A 375 -12.68 27.03 18.25
N GLN A 376 -11.70 27.47 19.03
CA GLN A 376 -11.12 28.81 18.97
C GLN A 376 -10.41 29.04 17.62
N LEU A 377 -9.46 28.17 17.25
CA LEU A 377 -8.74 28.29 15.97
C LEU A 377 -9.68 28.16 14.77
N LEU A 378 -10.70 27.31 14.87
CA LEU A 378 -11.76 27.20 13.87
C LEU A 378 -12.51 28.52 13.66
N SER A 379 -12.90 29.20 14.75
CA SER A 379 -13.56 30.50 14.67
C SER A 379 -12.64 31.57 14.07
N GLU A 380 -11.38 31.62 14.51
CA GLU A 380 -10.36 32.55 14.01
C GLU A 380 -10.11 32.38 12.51
N ILE A 381 -9.96 31.14 12.03
CA ILE A 381 -9.75 30.86 10.60
C ILE A 381 -11.01 31.14 9.78
N ASN A 382 -12.21 30.84 10.30
CA ASN A 382 -13.45 31.17 9.60
C ASN A 382 -13.65 32.69 9.46
N ARG A 383 -13.26 33.48 10.47
CA ARG A 383 -13.21 34.94 10.37
C ARG A 383 -12.25 35.39 9.27
N VAL A 384 -11.02 34.88 9.27
CA VAL A 384 -10.01 35.19 8.25
C VAL A 384 -10.51 34.82 6.85
N LEU A 385 -11.03 33.61 6.65
CA LEU A 385 -11.57 33.18 5.35
C LEU A 385 -12.72 34.07 4.88
N SER A 386 -13.51 34.63 5.80
CA SER A 386 -14.61 35.54 5.47
C SER A 386 -14.09 36.91 5.01
N GLU A 387 -13.07 37.44 5.69
CA GLU A 387 -12.36 38.66 5.29
C GLU A 387 -11.70 38.47 3.91
N LEU A 388 -10.97 37.36 3.71
CA LEU A 388 -10.34 37.04 2.42
C LEU A 388 -11.36 36.88 1.29
N LYS A 389 -12.59 36.43 1.60
CA LYS A 389 -13.69 36.34 0.64
C LYS A 389 -14.24 37.73 0.30
N GLN A 390 -14.43 38.62 1.28
CA GLN A 390 -14.91 39.99 1.08
C GLN A 390 -13.90 40.84 0.30
N GLU A 391 -12.61 40.68 0.58
CA GLU A 391 -11.50 41.36 -0.10
C GLU A 391 -11.19 40.76 -1.48
N GLN A 392 -11.97 39.76 -1.92
CA GLN A 392 -11.76 39.01 -3.16
C GLN A 392 -10.40 38.28 -3.25
N ILE A 393 -9.63 38.16 -2.16
CA ILE A 393 -8.32 37.49 -2.16
C ILE A 393 -8.46 36.01 -2.49
N LEU A 394 -9.52 35.33 -2.01
CA LEU A 394 -9.78 33.94 -2.42
C LEU A 394 -10.04 33.82 -3.93
N GLN A 395 -10.71 34.81 -4.52
CA GLN A 395 -10.93 34.90 -5.96
C GLN A 395 -9.64 35.22 -6.72
N HIS A 396 -8.76 36.05 -6.18
CA HIS A 396 -7.44 36.36 -6.76
C HIS A 396 -6.47 35.17 -6.66
N LEU A 397 -6.48 34.41 -5.55
CA LEU A 397 -5.70 33.18 -5.39
C LEU A 397 -6.13 32.12 -6.40
N ARG A 398 -7.45 31.94 -6.55
CA ARG A 398 -8.02 31.13 -7.62
C ARG A 398 -7.59 31.70 -8.98
N ALA A 399 -7.71 33.00 -9.19
CA ALA A 399 -7.32 33.62 -10.45
C ALA A 399 -5.83 33.53 -10.76
N LYS A 400 -4.93 33.46 -9.77
CA LYS A 400 -3.47 33.38 -9.92
C LYS A 400 -2.99 31.94 -10.14
N TRP A 401 -3.44 31.02 -9.30
CA TRP A 401 -2.95 29.64 -9.29
C TRP A 401 -3.78 28.70 -10.14
N ILE A 402 -5.07 29.02 -10.30
CA ILE A 402 -6.01 28.16 -11.01
C ILE A 402 -6.36 28.82 -12.34
N ASP A 403 -6.72 30.12 -12.40
CA ASP A 403 -7.24 30.74 -13.62
C ASP A 403 -6.20 31.49 -14.51
N ALA A 404 -5.04 31.92 -14.00
CA ALA A 404 -4.09 32.81 -14.71
C ALA A 404 -3.37 32.12 -15.86
N LYS A 405 -3.20 30.80 -15.76
CA LYS A 405 -2.71 29.95 -16.83
C LYS A 405 -3.60 30.03 -18.09
N TYR A 406 -4.84 30.49 -17.96
CA TYR A 406 -5.86 30.53 -19.01
C TYR A 406 -6.14 31.93 -19.59
N LYS A 407 -5.52 32.99 -19.07
CA LYS A 407 -5.64 34.37 -19.63
C LYS A 407 -4.71 34.62 -20.83
N ILE A 408 -3.71 33.77 -21.05
CA ILE A 408 -2.67 33.94 -22.09
C ILE A 408 -2.99 33.13 -23.36
N THR A 409 -4.11 32.38 -23.39
CA THR A 409 -4.57 31.65 -24.58
C THR A 409 -4.84 32.63 -25.72
N PRO A 410 -4.11 32.57 -26.85
CA PRO A 410 -4.34 33.48 -27.97
C PRO A 410 -5.76 33.28 -28.52
N GLN A 411 -6.50 34.36 -28.76
CA GLN A 411 -7.71 34.28 -29.58
C GLN A 411 -7.30 34.03 -31.03
N ILE A 412 -7.28 32.75 -31.45
CA ILE A 412 -7.08 32.41 -32.86
C ILE A 412 -8.30 32.91 -33.63
N ALA A 413 -8.08 33.80 -34.60
CA ALA A 413 -9.17 34.41 -35.36
C ALA A 413 -10.06 33.32 -35.97
N PRO A 414 -11.38 33.32 -35.70
CA PRO A 414 -12.26 32.27 -36.19
C PRO A 414 -12.27 32.28 -37.72
N VAL A 415 -12.13 31.11 -38.33
CA VAL A 415 -12.34 30.96 -39.78
C VAL A 415 -13.80 31.30 -40.07
N ASN A 416 -14.04 32.41 -40.76
CA ASN A 416 -15.39 32.86 -41.10
C ASN A 416 -16.20 31.74 -41.75
N ALA A 417 -17.33 31.36 -41.14
CA ALA A 417 -18.17 30.22 -41.54
C ALA A 417 -18.63 30.31 -43.01
N THR A 418 -18.81 31.52 -43.53
CA THR A 418 -19.21 31.80 -44.92
C THR A 418 -18.12 31.59 -45.98
N ARG A 419 -16.85 31.43 -45.59
CA ARG A 419 -15.72 31.14 -46.50
C ARG A 419 -15.03 29.79 -46.23
N SER A 420 -15.48 29.03 -45.23
CA SER A 420 -14.86 27.77 -44.86
C SER A 420 -15.11 26.67 -45.91
N LYS A 421 -14.06 25.97 -46.37
CA LYS A 421 -14.16 24.86 -47.33
C LYS A 421 -14.43 23.52 -46.64
N GLY A 422 -15.33 23.49 -45.66
CA GLY A 422 -15.75 22.29 -44.92
C GLY A 422 -15.33 22.22 -43.44
N ILE A 423 -15.82 21.18 -42.74
CA ILE A 423 -15.57 20.90 -41.33
C ILE A 423 -14.60 19.72 -41.20
N LEU A 424 -13.64 19.80 -40.27
CA LEU A 424 -12.79 18.69 -39.86
C LEU A 424 -13.07 18.34 -38.40
N ARG A 425 -13.29 17.06 -38.12
CA ARG A 425 -13.59 16.54 -36.77
C ARG A 425 -12.30 16.07 -36.12
N MET A 426 -11.87 16.79 -35.09
CA MET A 426 -10.70 16.46 -34.29
C MET A 426 -11.12 15.67 -33.05
N GLY A 427 -10.61 14.45 -32.88
CA GLY A 427 -10.80 13.71 -31.63
C GLY A 427 -9.75 14.07 -30.57
N THR A 428 -10.19 14.25 -29.32
CA THR A 428 -9.27 14.43 -28.18
C THR A 428 -9.80 13.78 -26.90
N SER A 429 -8.96 13.66 -25.87
CA SER A 429 -9.37 13.37 -24.49
C SER A 429 -9.04 14.55 -23.59
N ALA A 430 -10.08 15.23 -23.09
CA ALA A 430 -9.97 16.46 -22.30
C ALA A 430 -9.60 16.22 -20.81
N THR A 431 -8.63 15.32 -20.56
CA THR A 431 -8.22 14.92 -19.20
C THR A 431 -6.75 15.15 -18.91
N ILE A 432 -5.98 15.64 -19.88
CA ILE A 432 -4.51 15.67 -19.83
C ILE A 432 -4.02 17.11 -19.92
N GLU A 433 -3.89 17.79 -18.78
CA GLU A 433 -3.23 19.09 -18.70
C GLU A 433 -1.69 18.94 -18.87
N PRO A 434 -0.98 19.80 -19.63
CA PRO A 434 -1.43 21.01 -20.34
C PRO A 434 -1.85 20.79 -21.82
N PHE A 435 -2.11 19.55 -22.24
CA PHE A 435 -2.33 19.18 -23.64
C PHE A 435 -3.78 19.35 -24.11
N SER A 436 -4.73 18.65 -23.49
CA SER A 436 -6.16 18.70 -23.79
C SER A 436 -6.95 18.56 -22.50
N PHE A 437 -7.63 19.62 -22.07
CA PHE A 437 -8.38 19.62 -20.82
C PHE A 437 -9.48 20.69 -20.81
N LEU A 438 -10.47 20.52 -19.93
CA LEU A 438 -11.53 21.51 -19.76
C LEU A 438 -11.10 22.59 -18.74
N ALA A 439 -11.01 23.83 -19.19
CA ALA A 439 -10.86 25.00 -18.32
C ALA A 439 -12.10 25.89 -18.44
N ASN A 440 -12.75 26.19 -17.32
CA ASN A 440 -13.99 27.00 -17.29
C ASN A 440 -15.12 26.48 -18.21
N GLY A 441 -15.21 25.16 -18.42
CA GLY A 441 -16.19 24.54 -19.32
C GLY A 441 -15.87 24.68 -20.81
N VAL A 442 -14.69 25.21 -21.14
CA VAL A 442 -14.18 25.32 -22.51
C VAL A 442 -13.02 24.35 -22.67
N LEU A 443 -13.05 23.57 -23.74
CA LEU A 443 -11.96 22.68 -24.10
C LEU A 443 -10.74 23.51 -24.53
N THR A 444 -9.61 23.32 -23.86
CA THR A 444 -8.39 24.10 -24.06
C THR A 444 -7.13 23.24 -23.88
N GLY A 445 -5.96 23.83 -24.14
CA GLY A 445 -4.66 23.16 -24.07
C GLY A 445 -3.88 23.24 -25.38
N LEU A 446 -2.63 22.77 -25.35
CA LEU A 446 -1.74 22.80 -26.51
C LEU A 446 -2.33 22.09 -27.74
N ASP A 447 -2.96 20.93 -27.55
CA ASP A 447 -3.53 20.13 -28.65
C ASP A 447 -4.76 20.82 -29.26
N VAL A 448 -5.52 21.54 -28.43
CA VAL A 448 -6.66 22.34 -28.87
C VAL A 448 -6.19 23.54 -29.69
N GLU A 449 -5.19 24.26 -29.20
CA GLU A 449 -4.57 25.38 -29.93
C GLU A 449 -3.98 24.91 -31.28
N LEU A 450 -3.29 23.76 -31.28
CA LEU A 450 -2.74 23.17 -32.50
C LEU A 450 -3.84 22.75 -33.48
N GLY A 451 -4.92 22.14 -32.98
CA GLY A 451 -6.09 21.79 -33.79
C GLY A 451 -6.69 22.99 -34.49
N GLU A 452 -7.00 24.05 -33.74
CA GLU A 452 -7.57 25.29 -34.27
C GLU A 452 -6.65 25.97 -35.30
N LEU A 453 -5.33 25.98 -35.05
CA LEU A 453 -4.34 26.52 -35.97
C LEU A 453 -4.27 25.72 -37.28
N ILE A 454 -4.36 24.39 -37.21
CA ILE A 454 -4.46 23.52 -38.39
C ILE A 454 -5.72 23.86 -39.19
N GLY A 455 -6.86 24.03 -38.53
CA GLY A 455 -8.11 24.45 -39.18
C GLY A 455 -7.97 25.78 -39.91
N SER A 456 -7.36 26.77 -39.24
CA SER A 456 -7.07 28.09 -39.81
C SER A 456 -6.18 28.01 -41.06
N ARG A 457 -5.07 27.27 -41.00
CA ARG A 457 -4.15 27.07 -42.14
C ARG A 457 -4.80 26.31 -43.31
N LEU A 458 -5.80 25.48 -43.05
CA LEU A 458 -6.55 24.73 -44.05
C LEU A 458 -7.79 25.47 -44.57
N GLY A 459 -8.16 26.61 -43.98
CA GLY A 459 -9.42 27.29 -44.27
C GLY A 459 -10.66 26.43 -43.95
N LYS A 460 -10.55 25.54 -42.95
CA LYS A 460 -11.60 24.61 -42.52
C LYS A 460 -11.96 24.85 -41.05
N LYS A 461 -13.23 24.66 -40.72
CA LYS A 461 -13.69 24.74 -39.33
C LYS A 461 -13.29 23.45 -38.59
N ILE A 462 -12.72 23.56 -37.40
CA ILE A 462 -12.50 22.41 -36.53
C ILE A 462 -13.73 22.19 -35.65
N GLU A 463 -14.22 20.96 -35.63
CA GLU A 463 -15.17 20.47 -34.64
C GLU A 463 -14.40 19.52 -33.71
N ILE A 464 -14.27 19.91 -32.44
CA ILE A 464 -13.54 19.09 -31.47
C ILE A 464 -14.52 18.12 -30.81
N ILE A 465 -14.21 16.83 -30.92
CA ILE A 465 -14.97 15.73 -30.36
C ILE A 465 -14.15 15.14 -29.21
N ASP A 466 -14.45 15.59 -28.00
CA ASP A 466 -13.86 15.00 -26.80
C ASP A 466 -14.41 13.57 -26.60
N MET A 467 -13.56 12.62 -26.25
CA MET A 467 -13.90 11.21 -26.01
C MET A 467 -12.89 10.54 -25.09
N ASN A 468 -13.16 9.31 -24.67
CA ASN A 468 -12.19 8.55 -23.89
C ASN A 468 -10.97 8.25 -24.76
N PHE A 469 -9.77 8.35 -24.19
CA PHE A 469 -8.51 8.14 -24.91
C PHE A 469 -8.47 6.80 -25.68
N GLU A 470 -8.97 5.72 -25.05
CA GLU A 470 -9.05 4.37 -25.66
C GLU A 470 -10.00 4.30 -26.87
N SER A 471 -10.95 5.24 -26.99
CA SER A 471 -11.91 5.29 -28.10
C SER A 471 -11.40 6.02 -29.34
N LEU A 472 -10.25 6.71 -29.25
CA LEU A 472 -9.72 7.53 -30.35
C LEU A 472 -9.31 6.69 -31.57
N ILE A 473 -8.63 5.55 -31.39
CA ILE A 473 -8.23 4.66 -32.50
C ILE A 473 -9.46 4.06 -33.20
N PRO A 474 -10.43 3.45 -32.49
CA PRO A 474 -11.67 3.00 -33.10
C PRO A 474 -12.45 4.12 -33.81
N ALA A 475 -12.45 5.34 -33.26
CA ALA A 475 -13.13 6.49 -33.85
C ALA A 475 -12.45 6.96 -35.16
N LEU A 476 -11.12 6.92 -35.24
CA LEU A 476 -10.37 7.16 -36.48
C LEU A 476 -10.67 6.08 -37.53
N GLN A 477 -10.65 4.81 -37.13
CA GLN A 477 -10.88 3.68 -38.04
C GLN A 477 -12.30 3.66 -38.61
N SER A 478 -13.29 4.02 -37.79
CA SER A 478 -14.68 4.14 -38.20
C SER A 478 -15.01 5.44 -38.96
N GLY A 479 -14.08 6.40 -39.00
CA GLY A 479 -14.29 7.71 -39.64
C GLY A 479 -15.23 8.64 -38.85
N LYS A 480 -15.41 8.39 -37.55
CA LYS A 480 -16.16 9.27 -36.64
C LYS A 480 -15.41 10.59 -36.39
N ILE A 481 -14.08 10.53 -36.42
CA ILE A 481 -13.16 11.67 -36.40
C ILE A 481 -12.20 11.56 -37.57
N ASP A 482 -11.71 12.69 -38.06
CA ASP A 482 -10.83 12.78 -39.23
C ASP A 482 -9.35 12.73 -38.82
N PHE A 483 -9.01 13.27 -37.65
CA PHE A 483 -7.70 13.16 -37.01
C PHE A 483 -7.82 13.26 -35.48
N ALA A 484 -6.81 12.83 -34.73
CA ALA A 484 -6.79 12.90 -33.28
C ALA A 484 -5.55 13.63 -32.74
N LEU A 485 -5.77 14.47 -31.73
CA LEU A 485 -4.78 15.27 -31.00
C LEU A 485 -5.11 15.16 -29.50
N SER A 486 -4.33 14.39 -28.74
CA SER A 486 -4.64 14.07 -27.33
C SER A 486 -3.40 13.63 -26.54
N ASN A 487 -2.28 14.33 -26.69
CA ASN A 487 -0.96 13.82 -26.29
C ASN A 487 -0.73 12.38 -26.77
N PHE A 488 -0.95 12.16 -28.08
CA PHE A 488 -0.98 10.83 -28.68
C PHE A 488 0.43 10.27 -28.93
N ASN A 489 0.92 9.45 -28.01
CA ASN A 489 2.23 8.81 -28.15
C ASN A 489 2.29 7.87 -29.35
N VAL A 490 3.33 8.03 -30.16
CA VAL A 490 3.67 7.15 -31.29
C VAL A 490 4.31 5.87 -30.76
N THR A 491 3.70 4.72 -31.05
CA THR A 491 4.28 3.39 -30.76
C THR A 491 4.18 2.50 -32.01
N GLU A 492 5.04 1.49 -32.13
CA GLU A 492 5.01 0.54 -33.26
C GLU A 492 3.68 -0.23 -33.34
N GLU A 493 3.12 -0.61 -32.19
CA GLU A 493 1.80 -1.23 -32.10
C GLU A 493 0.71 -0.32 -32.68
N ARG A 494 0.72 0.98 -32.36
CA ARG A 494 -0.27 1.94 -32.85
C ARG A 494 -0.06 2.27 -34.32
N LYS A 495 1.19 2.30 -34.82
CA LYS A 495 1.50 2.42 -36.25
C LYS A 495 0.92 1.27 -37.08
N THR A 496 0.63 0.12 -36.48
CA THR A 496 -0.09 -0.96 -37.18
C THR A 496 -1.57 -0.62 -37.39
N LEU A 497 -2.16 0.23 -36.53
CA LEU A 497 -3.60 0.53 -36.49
C LEU A 497 -3.97 1.88 -37.14
N VAL A 498 -3.09 2.88 -37.04
CA VAL A 498 -3.28 4.27 -37.52
C VAL A 498 -1.99 4.82 -38.11
N SER A 499 -2.09 5.89 -38.92
CA SER A 499 -0.95 6.66 -39.42
C SER A 499 -0.66 7.83 -38.46
N PHE A 500 0.60 8.25 -38.35
CA PHE A 500 1.00 9.40 -37.55
C PHE A 500 1.65 10.47 -38.40
N ALA A 501 1.27 11.73 -38.17
CA ALA A 501 1.95 12.89 -38.75
C ALA A 501 3.33 13.11 -38.11
N LEU A 502 4.08 14.09 -38.61
CA LEU A 502 5.29 14.57 -37.95
C LEU A 502 4.96 14.93 -36.50
N PRO A 503 5.79 14.51 -35.54
CA PRO A 503 5.54 14.78 -34.14
C PRO A 503 5.58 16.28 -33.86
N TYR A 504 4.65 16.75 -33.04
CA TYR A 504 4.56 18.15 -32.63
C TYR A 504 5.19 18.38 -31.24
N ILE A 505 5.32 17.32 -30.44
CA ILE A 505 6.16 17.27 -29.24
C ILE A 505 7.06 16.04 -29.33
N GLU A 506 8.31 16.21 -28.95
CA GLU A 506 9.29 15.13 -28.79
C GLU A 506 9.83 15.27 -27.36
N ASN A 507 9.56 14.27 -26.53
CA ASN A 507 10.10 14.17 -25.18
C ASN A 507 11.08 13.00 -25.11
N ASP A 508 12.16 13.15 -24.37
CA ASP A 508 13.10 12.05 -24.19
C ASP A 508 12.58 11.06 -23.14
N ILE A 509 12.46 9.79 -23.51
CA ILE A 509 12.37 8.69 -22.54
C ILE A 509 13.80 8.33 -22.18
N SER A 510 14.13 8.51 -20.92
CA SER A 510 15.51 8.40 -20.46
C SER A 510 15.64 7.29 -19.43
N ALA A 511 16.80 6.64 -19.43
CA ALA A 511 17.17 5.72 -18.38
C ALA A 511 17.94 6.47 -17.31
N LEU A 512 17.54 6.28 -16.07
CA LEU A 512 18.39 6.49 -14.93
C LEU A 512 19.27 5.25 -14.77
N VAL A 513 20.59 5.44 -14.86
CA VAL A 513 21.60 4.38 -14.72
C VAL A 513 22.58 4.76 -13.60
N ARG A 514 23.31 3.79 -13.05
CA ARG A 514 24.39 4.12 -12.11
C ARG A 514 25.50 4.87 -12.83
N GLN A 515 26.06 5.85 -12.14
CA GLN A 515 27.24 6.55 -12.63
C GLN A 515 28.45 5.60 -12.54
N SER A 516 29.03 5.25 -13.69
CA SER A 516 30.34 4.60 -13.73
C SER A 516 31.40 5.59 -13.27
N SER A 517 32.35 5.15 -12.43
CA SER A 517 33.50 5.98 -12.08
C SER A 517 34.27 6.33 -13.36
N PRO A 518 34.61 7.61 -13.63
CA PRO A 518 35.16 7.98 -14.92
C PRO A 518 36.63 7.58 -15.01
N SER A 519 36.91 6.58 -15.85
CA SER A 519 38.18 6.46 -16.56
C SER A 519 38.05 7.21 -17.89
N GLY A 520 38.57 8.43 -17.92
CA GLY A 520 39.05 9.21 -19.07
C GLY A 520 38.17 9.34 -20.33
N MET A 521 37.55 10.51 -20.53
CA MET A 521 37.55 11.25 -21.80
C MET A 521 37.01 12.67 -21.60
N ASP A 522 37.83 13.65 -21.97
CA ASP A 522 37.50 15.08 -22.07
C ASP A 522 36.55 15.34 -23.25
N VAL A 523 35.45 16.05 -23.00
CA VAL A 523 34.89 17.00 -23.99
C VAL A 523 34.34 18.19 -23.21
N GLY A 524 35.01 19.33 -23.36
CA GLY A 524 34.79 20.53 -22.55
C GLY A 524 33.66 21.43 -23.02
N TYR A 525 33.10 22.19 -22.08
CA TYR A 525 32.88 23.63 -22.19
C TYR A 525 32.85 24.26 -20.77
N GLY A 526 33.86 25.11 -20.50
CA GLY A 526 33.81 26.35 -19.69
C GLY A 526 33.22 26.36 -18.28
N THR A 527 34.10 26.14 -17.27
CA THR A 527 34.33 26.92 -16.02
C THR A 527 33.26 27.93 -15.53
N ALA A 528 32.88 28.06 -14.25
CA ALA A 528 33.72 28.00 -13.05
C ALA A 528 32.94 27.82 -11.73
N ALA A 529 33.61 27.14 -10.78
CA ALA A 529 33.54 27.28 -9.31
C ALA A 529 32.28 26.81 -8.54
N ARG A 530 32.36 25.57 -8.00
CA ARG A 530 32.69 25.32 -6.58
C ARG A 530 32.97 23.82 -6.37
N LYS A 531 34.26 23.49 -6.28
CA LYS A 531 34.74 22.22 -5.70
C LYS A 531 34.38 22.25 -4.21
N ASN A 532 33.64 21.27 -3.73
CA ASN A 532 33.78 20.78 -2.36
C ASN A 532 33.72 19.25 -2.37
N ASP A 533 34.68 18.72 -1.64
CA ASP A 533 35.27 17.39 -1.65
C ASP A 533 34.39 16.42 -0.83
N VAL A 534 33.73 15.43 -1.47
CA VAL A 534 32.90 14.43 -0.76
C VAL A 534 33.21 12.98 -1.17
N THR A 535 34.02 12.74 -2.21
CA THR A 535 34.24 11.38 -2.74
C THR A 535 35.44 10.63 -2.16
N LYS A 536 36.12 11.13 -1.12
CA LYS A 536 37.35 10.49 -0.59
C LYS A 536 37.19 9.50 0.59
N ASN A 537 36.03 9.36 1.24
CA ASN A 537 35.94 8.65 2.53
C ASN A 537 35.09 7.35 2.57
N ARG A 538 34.83 6.69 1.43
CA ARG A 538 34.02 5.44 1.41
C ARG A 538 34.74 4.17 1.91
N GLY A 539 36.03 4.27 2.24
CA GLY A 539 36.81 3.18 2.88
C GLY A 539 37.26 3.49 4.32
N ALA A 540 36.80 4.58 4.91
CA ALA A 540 37.20 4.95 6.27
C ALA A 540 36.45 4.11 7.30
N MET A 541 37.18 3.51 8.23
CA MET A 541 36.62 2.85 9.40
C MET A 541 35.78 3.84 10.21
N LEU A 542 34.64 3.39 10.73
CA LEU A 542 33.78 4.19 11.60
C LEU A 542 34.49 4.41 12.94
N ALA A 543 34.81 5.64 13.29
CA ALA A 543 35.45 5.98 14.55
C ALA A 543 34.43 6.49 15.57
N THR A 544 33.45 7.27 15.12
CA THR A 544 32.41 7.87 15.98
C THR A 544 31.03 7.79 15.31
N ALA A 545 29.97 8.00 16.10
CA ALA A 545 28.62 8.07 15.57
C ALA A 545 28.39 9.26 14.60
N ALA A 546 29.27 10.27 14.57
CA ALA A 546 29.21 11.36 13.59
C ALA A 546 29.57 10.89 12.17
N ASP A 547 30.30 9.78 12.05
CA ASP A 547 30.68 9.18 10.77
C ASP A 547 29.51 8.49 10.06
N LEU A 548 28.33 8.46 10.69
CA LEU A 548 27.09 7.93 10.10
C LEU A 548 26.38 8.91 9.18
N LYS A 549 26.79 10.18 9.14
CA LYS A 549 26.09 11.28 8.45
C LYS A 549 25.78 11.02 6.97
N ASP A 550 26.56 10.19 6.28
CA ASP A 550 26.41 9.85 4.86
C ASP A 550 26.22 8.33 4.64
N LYS A 551 25.91 7.57 5.70
CA LYS A 551 25.85 6.11 5.70
C LYS A 551 24.43 5.57 5.63
N ARG A 552 24.31 4.26 5.40
CA ARG A 552 23.03 3.54 5.52
C ARG A 552 22.84 3.12 6.96
N ILE A 553 21.78 3.61 7.59
CA ILE A 553 21.49 3.38 9.00
C ILE A 553 20.25 2.50 9.12
N GLY A 554 20.38 1.34 9.76
CA GLY A 554 19.26 0.48 10.11
C GLY A 554 18.56 0.93 11.39
N VAL A 555 17.23 0.99 11.37
CA VAL A 555 16.39 1.31 12.54
C VAL A 555 15.14 0.43 12.57
N LEU A 556 14.52 0.26 13.74
CA LEU A 556 13.18 -0.35 13.81
C LEU A 556 12.11 0.66 13.41
N VAL A 557 11.15 0.25 12.57
CA VAL A 557 10.02 1.09 12.12
C VAL A 557 9.29 1.67 13.33
N GLY A 558 9.10 2.99 13.36
CA GLY A 558 8.31 3.66 14.40
C GLY A 558 8.96 3.66 15.79
N SER A 559 10.24 3.32 15.88
CA SER A 559 10.99 3.38 17.13
C SER A 559 11.54 4.78 17.41
N ALA A 560 11.99 5.01 18.65
CA ALA A 560 12.69 6.24 18.98
C ALA A 560 14.01 6.37 18.21
N HIS A 561 14.64 5.25 17.82
CA HIS A 561 15.80 5.19 16.94
C HIS A 561 15.54 5.79 15.56
N ASP A 562 14.38 5.47 14.97
CA ASP A 562 13.95 5.96 13.66
C ASP A 562 13.72 7.48 13.66
N THR A 563 13.04 7.96 14.70
CA THR A 563 12.84 9.40 14.92
C THR A 563 14.18 10.12 15.12
N TYR A 564 15.07 9.56 15.95
CA TYR A 564 16.38 10.15 16.22
C TYR A 564 17.26 10.18 14.98
N ALA A 565 17.36 9.07 14.24
CA ALA A 565 18.22 8.96 13.07
C ALA A 565 17.77 9.90 11.95
N THR A 566 16.46 9.99 11.72
CA THR A 566 15.87 10.93 10.75
C THR A 566 16.16 12.39 11.11
N LYS A 567 16.18 12.72 12.41
CA LYS A 567 16.43 14.08 12.89
C LYS A 567 17.91 14.48 12.89
N HIS A 568 18.80 13.58 13.28
CA HIS A 568 20.23 13.90 13.52
C HIS A 568 21.15 13.51 12.36
N TYR A 569 20.70 12.63 11.45
CA TYR A 569 21.44 12.23 10.26
C TYR A 569 20.59 12.44 8.99
N PRO A 570 20.23 13.69 8.64
CA PRO A 570 19.34 13.98 7.51
C PRO A 570 19.92 13.58 6.14
N ASP A 571 21.25 13.53 6.05
CA ASP A 571 21.98 13.12 4.83
C ASP A 571 22.25 11.60 4.77
N ALA A 572 21.89 10.86 5.83
CA ALA A 572 22.05 9.41 5.91
C ALA A 572 20.84 8.69 5.31
N THR A 573 21.07 7.51 4.73
CA THR A 573 19.98 6.67 4.21
C THR A 573 19.41 5.81 5.34
N ILE A 574 18.26 6.21 5.88
CA ILE A 574 17.57 5.46 6.94
C ILE A 574 16.75 4.31 6.35
N LEU A 575 17.02 3.09 6.80
CA LEU A 575 16.34 1.86 6.38
C LEU A 575 15.60 1.27 7.58
N GLN A 576 14.28 1.20 7.48
CA GLN A 576 13.42 0.76 8.56
C GLN A 576 13.12 -0.75 8.46
N TYR A 577 13.20 -1.45 9.59
CA TYR A 577 12.97 -2.89 9.71
C TYR A 577 11.91 -3.20 10.77
N LYS A 578 11.24 -4.35 10.62
CA LYS A 578 10.12 -4.74 11.49
C LYS A 578 10.54 -5.50 12.74
N SER A 579 11.73 -6.12 12.75
CA SER A 579 12.20 -6.92 13.88
C SER A 579 13.69 -6.70 14.17
N PRO A 580 14.13 -6.89 15.43
CA PRO A 580 15.54 -6.84 15.81
C PRO A 580 16.44 -7.76 14.97
N ALA A 581 15.94 -8.97 14.67
CA ALA A 581 16.62 -9.95 13.82
C ALA A 581 16.87 -9.41 12.40
N ASP A 582 15.92 -8.70 11.82
CA ASP A 582 16.07 -8.13 10.49
C ASP A 582 17.11 -6.99 10.47
N VAL A 583 17.16 -6.17 11.53
CA VAL A 583 18.17 -5.10 11.67
C VAL A 583 19.57 -5.69 11.80
N ALA A 584 19.75 -6.67 12.68
CA ALA A 584 21.04 -7.34 12.88
C ALA A 584 21.51 -8.03 11.58
N LEU A 585 20.61 -8.73 10.89
CA LEU A 585 20.90 -9.35 9.60
C LEU A 585 21.22 -8.31 8.51
N ALA A 586 20.57 -7.15 8.52
CA ALA A 586 20.86 -6.07 7.58
C ALA A 586 22.28 -5.52 7.75
N VAL A 587 22.75 -5.37 8.99
CA VAL A 587 24.15 -4.99 9.28
C VAL A 587 25.11 -6.09 8.80
N LYS A 588 24.84 -7.35 9.13
CA LYS A 588 25.69 -8.49 8.75
C LYS A 588 25.80 -8.70 7.24
N SER A 589 24.69 -8.52 6.53
CA SER A 589 24.63 -8.65 5.07
C SER A 589 25.13 -7.41 4.34
N GLY A 590 25.52 -6.35 5.06
CA GLY A 590 25.98 -5.09 4.49
C GLY A 590 24.88 -4.32 3.77
N LYS A 591 23.59 -4.60 4.06
CA LYS A 591 22.45 -3.79 3.58
C LYS A 591 22.41 -2.42 4.26
N VAL A 592 22.85 -2.35 5.52
CA VAL A 592 23.13 -1.11 6.26
C VAL A 592 24.58 -1.13 6.73
N ASP A 593 25.17 0.04 6.89
CA ASP A 593 26.57 0.21 7.32
C ASP A 593 26.68 0.17 8.85
N ALA A 594 25.66 0.68 9.54
CA ALA A 594 25.47 0.58 10.99
C ALA A 594 23.97 0.60 11.32
N ALA A 595 23.60 0.30 12.55
CA ALA A 595 22.23 0.40 13.02
C ALA A 595 22.17 0.97 14.45
N LEU A 596 21.07 1.66 14.75
CA LEU A 596 20.78 2.16 16.10
C LEU A 596 19.88 1.16 16.83
N PHE A 597 20.28 0.79 18.04
CA PHE A 597 19.56 -0.19 18.83
C PHE A 597 19.81 -0.01 20.33
N ASP A 598 18.94 -0.57 21.16
CA ASP A 598 19.09 -0.51 22.62
C ASP A 598 20.28 -1.36 23.07
N ALA A 599 21.08 -0.80 23.99
CA ALA A 599 22.39 -1.33 24.35
C ALA A 599 22.35 -2.74 24.94
N ASP A 600 21.34 -3.04 25.77
CA ASP A 600 21.29 -4.30 26.52
C ASP A 600 20.73 -5.47 25.69
N PRO A 601 19.65 -5.33 24.90
CA PRO A 601 19.28 -6.34 23.91
C PRO A 601 20.38 -6.56 22.86
N LEU A 602 21.10 -5.50 22.47
CA LEU A 602 22.24 -5.58 21.56
C LEU A 602 23.42 -6.35 22.16
N ARG A 603 23.72 -6.19 23.45
CA ARG A 603 24.74 -6.98 24.14
C ARG A 603 24.45 -8.47 24.06
N GLU A 604 23.19 -8.87 24.18
CA GLU A 604 22.81 -10.28 24.04
C GLU A 604 23.02 -10.78 22.61
N ILE A 605 22.64 -9.98 21.60
CA ILE A 605 22.95 -10.27 20.19
C ILE A 605 24.47 -10.46 19.99
N MET A 606 25.28 -9.58 20.59
CA MET A 606 26.75 -9.61 20.48
C MET A 606 27.40 -10.74 21.29
N ARG A 607 26.75 -11.29 22.33
CA ARG A 607 27.23 -12.52 23.00
C ARG A 607 27.13 -13.74 22.10
N GLN A 608 26.15 -13.75 21.20
CA GLN A 608 25.89 -14.86 20.27
C GLN A 608 26.59 -14.67 18.92
N ASP A 609 27.04 -13.44 18.62
CA ASP A 609 27.67 -13.07 17.35
C ASP A 609 28.89 -12.16 17.59
N ASP A 610 30.09 -12.74 17.46
CA ASP A 610 31.37 -12.06 17.65
C ASP A 610 31.74 -11.10 16.51
N THR A 611 31.00 -11.10 15.39
CA THR A 611 31.29 -10.26 14.23
C THR A 611 30.79 -8.82 14.38
N LEU A 612 29.91 -8.56 15.34
CA LEU A 612 29.32 -7.25 15.62
C LEU A 612 30.12 -6.50 16.70
N GLY A 613 30.15 -5.18 16.58
CA GLY A 613 30.86 -4.27 17.50
C GLY A 613 30.06 -2.99 17.74
N LEU A 614 30.31 -2.36 18.90
CA LEU A 614 29.72 -1.06 19.26
C LEU A 614 30.56 0.09 18.70
N LEU A 615 29.89 1.11 18.14
CA LEU A 615 30.51 2.33 17.64
C LEU A 615 30.26 3.49 18.61
N GLY A 616 31.31 3.91 19.32
CA GLY A 616 31.28 5.05 20.23
C GLY A 616 30.44 4.85 21.51
N ASP A 617 30.15 5.96 22.18
CA ASP A 617 29.35 6.01 23.41
C ASP A 617 27.84 5.98 23.12
N SER A 618 27.04 5.88 24.19
CA SER A 618 25.58 5.91 24.09
C SER A 618 25.10 7.23 23.47
N LEU A 619 24.16 7.16 22.52
CA LEU A 619 23.63 8.33 21.81
C LEU A 619 22.69 9.16 22.69
N PHE A 620 21.77 8.49 23.37
CA PHE A 620 20.78 9.03 24.29
C PHE A 620 20.22 7.88 25.13
N SER A 621 19.52 8.21 26.22
CA SER A 621 18.81 7.23 27.04
C SER A 621 17.33 7.59 27.19
N PHE A 622 16.50 6.57 27.35
CA PHE A 622 15.09 6.73 27.69
C PHE A 622 14.79 6.10 29.05
N PRO A 623 14.05 6.81 29.93
CA PRO A 623 13.55 6.24 31.16
C PRO A 623 12.46 5.20 30.86
N VAL A 624 12.54 4.06 31.53
CA VAL A 624 11.63 2.93 31.41
C VAL A 624 10.76 2.83 32.65
N GLY A 625 9.44 2.74 32.47
CA GLY A 625 8.47 2.70 33.57
C GLY A 625 7.42 1.60 33.44
N ALA A 626 6.86 1.21 34.58
CA ALA A 626 5.66 0.38 34.63
C ALA A 626 4.43 1.25 34.39
N GLY A 627 3.45 0.74 33.65
CA GLY A 627 2.24 1.45 33.27
C GLY A 627 1.03 1.02 34.11
N PHE A 628 0.21 1.98 34.52
CA PHE A 628 -0.98 1.80 35.35
C PHE A 628 -2.15 2.58 34.75
N LYS A 629 -3.36 2.11 35.02
CA LYS A 629 -4.58 2.82 34.62
C LYS A 629 -4.67 4.16 35.37
N LYS A 630 -5.15 5.22 34.71
CA LYS A 630 -5.17 6.59 35.28
C LYS A 630 -5.96 6.72 36.59
N ASP A 631 -7.00 5.91 36.75
CA ASP A 631 -7.85 5.91 37.94
C ASP A 631 -7.31 5.02 39.08
N ASN A 632 -6.16 4.35 38.86
CA ASN A 632 -5.51 3.48 39.84
C ASN A 632 -4.16 4.02 40.30
N GLU A 633 -4.15 5.28 40.78
CA GLU A 633 -2.97 5.93 41.33
C GLU A 633 -2.41 5.20 42.56
N ALA A 634 -3.28 4.60 43.38
CA ALA A 634 -2.87 3.86 44.56
C ALA A 634 -1.92 2.69 44.25
N LEU A 635 -2.18 1.92 43.19
CA LEU A 635 -1.31 0.81 42.81
C LEU A 635 0.04 1.30 42.25
N ARG A 636 0.03 2.40 41.49
CA ARG A 636 1.26 3.08 41.02
C ARG A 636 2.10 3.57 42.20
N ASP A 637 1.48 4.19 43.20
CA ASP A 637 2.17 4.70 44.39
C ASP A 637 2.79 3.57 45.22
N GLN A 638 2.05 2.46 45.38
CA GLN A 638 2.56 1.24 46.00
C GLN A 638 3.76 0.67 45.23
N PHE A 639 3.73 0.71 43.89
CA PHE A 639 4.86 0.29 43.06
C PHE A 639 6.08 1.20 43.26
N ASN A 640 5.88 2.52 43.32
CA ASN A 640 6.98 3.47 43.55
C ASN A 640 7.60 3.29 44.95
N GLN A 641 6.78 3.05 45.97
CA GLN A 641 7.27 2.74 47.33
C GLN A 641 8.08 1.44 47.34
N PHE A 642 7.56 0.38 46.71
CA PHE A 642 8.27 -0.89 46.55
C PHE A 642 9.61 -0.71 45.81
N LEU A 643 9.60 0.03 44.70
CA LEU A 643 10.81 0.30 43.90
C LEU A 643 11.87 1.03 44.73
N SER A 644 11.47 1.99 45.55
CA SER A 644 12.37 2.69 46.48
C SER A 644 12.98 1.73 47.53
N GLN A 645 12.18 0.83 48.11
CA GLN A 645 12.67 -0.15 49.10
C GLN A 645 13.67 -1.14 48.51
N ILE A 646 13.43 -1.66 47.30
CA ILE A 646 14.37 -2.61 46.66
C ILE A 646 15.67 -1.92 46.22
N ARG A 647 15.65 -0.61 45.96
CA ARG A 647 16.85 0.19 45.71
C ARG A 647 17.68 0.36 46.97
N GLN A 648 17.06 0.62 48.11
CA GLN A 648 17.76 0.81 49.39
C GLN A 648 18.33 -0.51 49.96
N SER A 649 17.65 -1.63 49.74
CA SER A 649 18.07 -2.95 50.25
C SER A 649 19.14 -3.65 49.41
N GLY A 650 19.56 -3.08 48.27
CA GLY A 650 20.55 -3.68 47.36
C GLY A 650 19.99 -4.77 46.43
N VAL A 651 18.73 -5.18 46.62
CA VAL A 651 18.06 -6.18 45.77
C VAL A 651 17.99 -5.73 44.31
N TYR A 652 17.67 -4.46 44.07
CA TYR A 652 17.64 -3.90 42.73
C TYR A 652 19.03 -3.94 42.07
N ALA A 653 20.10 -3.63 42.81
CA ALA A 653 21.46 -3.68 42.29
C ALA A 653 21.88 -5.12 41.90
N ASP A 654 21.52 -6.11 42.71
CA ASP A 654 21.71 -7.54 42.38
C ASP A 654 20.95 -7.94 41.11
N MET A 655 19.69 -7.52 40.97
CA MET A 655 18.88 -7.79 39.78
C MET A 655 19.55 -7.26 38.51
N ILE A 656 19.98 -6.00 38.52
CA ILE A 656 20.64 -5.39 37.36
C ILE A 656 21.96 -6.12 37.05
N HIS A 657 22.77 -6.41 38.06
CA HIS A 657 24.03 -7.13 37.87
C HIS A 657 23.84 -8.53 37.28
N ARG A 658 22.85 -9.32 37.75
CA ARG A 658 22.56 -10.66 37.20
C ARG A 658 22.02 -10.59 35.77
N TRP A 659 20.98 -9.79 35.53
CA TRP A 659 20.30 -9.77 34.23
C TRP A 659 21.09 -9.01 33.15
N MET A 660 21.63 -7.83 33.49
CA MET A 660 22.27 -6.94 32.51
C MET A 660 23.76 -7.24 32.33
N GLU A 661 24.50 -7.47 33.42
CA GLU A 661 25.95 -7.62 33.34
C GLU A 661 26.37 -9.07 33.09
N LYS A 662 25.85 -10.01 33.89
CA LYS A 662 26.19 -11.44 33.77
C LYS A 662 25.39 -12.19 32.71
N GLY A 663 24.20 -11.72 32.34
CA GLY A 663 23.32 -12.43 31.40
C GLY A 663 22.75 -13.72 31.97
N GLU A 664 22.57 -13.79 33.29
CA GLU A 664 21.95 -14.95 33.92
C GLU A 664 20.49 -15.06 33.48
N THR A 665 20.06 -16.24 33.00
CA THR A 665 18.69 -16.47 32.52
C THR A 665 17.79 -17.16 33.54
N ARG A 666 18.36 -17.53 34.70
CA ARG A 666 17.67 -18.27 35.76
C ARG A 666 16.97 -17.32 36.73
N MET A 667 15.66 -17.48 36.88
CA MET A 667 14.86 -16.74 37.85
C MET A 667 15.22 -17.14 39.30
N PRO A 668 15.32 -16.19 40.24
CA PRO A 668 15.48 -16.49 41.65
C PRO A 668 14.17 -16.99 42.27
N VAL A 669 14.28 -17.69 43.39
CA VAL A 669 13.10 -18.12 44.16
C VAL A 669 12.54 -16.94 44.94
N ILE A 670 11.37 -16.44 44.55
CA ILE A 670 10.66 -15.36 45.22
C ILE A 670 9.54 -15.95 46.07
N LYS A 671 9.66 -15.86 47.39
CA LYS A 671 8.60 -16.29 48.33
C LYS A 671 7.43 -15.32 48.26
N ASN A 672 6.21 -15.83 48.12
CA ASN A 672 4.98 -15.05 48.06
C ASN A 672 3.87 -15.77 48.85
N SER A 673 3.17 -15.06 49.74
CA SER A 673 2.09 -15.62 50.56
C SER A 673 0.83 -15.95 49.76
N LYS A 674 0.59 -15.25 48.64
CA LYS A 674 -0.61 -15.36 47.77
C LYS A 674 -1.94 -15.21 48.52
N THR A 675 -1.95 -14.43 49.60
CA THR A 675 -3.11 -14.26 50.49
C THR A 675 -4.03 -13.10 50.11
N ASN A 676 -3.65 -12.24 49.16
CA ASN A 676 -4.29 -10.95 48.90
C ASN A 676 -4.90 -10.81 47.49
N GLY A 677 -5.42 -11.91 46.93
CA GLY A 677 -6.06 -11.93 45.60
C GLY A 677 -5.08 -12.03 44.43
N VAL A 678 -5.56 -11.78 43.21
CA VAL A 678 -4.80 -11.94 41.95
C VAL A 678 -4.49 -10.57 41.33
N MET A 679 -3.29 -10.42 40.76
CA MET A 679 -2.87 -9.29 39.95
C MET A 679 -2.57 -9.76 38.52
N VAL A 680 -3.26 -9.19 37.54
CA VAL A 680 -3.07 -9.49 36.12
C VAL A 680 -2.07 -8.50 35.53
N VAL A 681 -0.92 -8.99 35.07
CA VAL A 681 0.15 -8.16 34.51
C VAL A 681 0.23 -8.37 32.99
N GLY A 682 0.05 -7.30 32.23
CA GLY A 682 0.24 -7.30 30.80
C GLY A 682 1.72 -7.25 30.44
N ILE A 683 2.16 -8.18 29.61
CA ILE A 683 3.55 -8.28 29.16
C ILE A 683 3.64 -8.56 27.66
N SER A 684 4.78 -8.27 27.05
CA SER A 684 5.15 -8.71 25.71
C SER A 684 6.53 -9.38 25.73
N ASP A 685 6.73 -10.37 24.86
CA ASP A 685 8.04 -11.01 24.67
C ASP A 685 8.96 -10.07 23.90
N ASN A 686 9.84 -9.38 24.63
CA ASN A 686 10.82 -8.43 24.10
C ASN A 686 12.20 -9.09 23.91
N GLY A 687 12.33 -10.38 24.24
CA GLY A 687 13.61 -11.07 24.32
C GLY A 687 14.38 -10.78 25.61
N PHE A 688 15.52 -11.47 25.75
CA PHE A 688 16.45 -11.23 26.86
C PHE A 688 17.10 -9.84 26.73
N PRO A 689 17.39 -9.16 27.85
CA PRO A 689 17.28 -9.63 29.24
C PRO A 689 15.96 -9.29 29.96
N PHE A 690 14.98 -8.65 29.29
CA PHE A 690 13.83 -8.04 29.96
C PHE A 690 12.64 -8.99 30.16
N ALA A 691 12.13 -9.59 29.09
CA ALA A 691 11.01 -10.51 29.14
C ALA A 691 11.11 -11.50 27.98
N ALA A 692 11.36 -12.76 28.31
CA ALA A 692 11.47 -13.86 27.35
C ALA A 692 10.77 -15.12 27.91
N VAL A 693 10.36 -16.02 27.02
CA VAL A 693 9.84 -17.35 27.42
C VAL A 693 10.97 -18.38 27.37
N LEU A 694 11.40 -18.91 28.51
CA LEU A 694 12.37 -19.99 28.63
C LEU A 694 11.71 -21.21 29.28
N ASP A 695 11.83 -22.40 28.69
CA ASP A 695 11.20 -23.64 29.19
C ASP A 695 9.69 -23.49 29.49
N ASN A 696 8.98 -22.77 28.62
CA ASN A 696 7.55 -22.45 28.74
C ASN A 696 7.18 -21.61 29.98
N GLN A 697 8.17 -20.97 30.61
CA GLN A 697 8.01 -20.01 31.70
C GLN A 697 8.49 -18.62 31.26
N LEU A 698 7.82 -17.58 31.73
CA LEU A 698 8.29 -16.22 31.55
C LEU A 698 9.46 -15.97 32.50
N VAL A 699 10.54 -15.41 31.96
CA VAL A 699 11.77 -15.07 32.67
C VAL A 699 12.29 -13.71 32.17
N GLY A 700 13.10 -13.04 32.98
CA GLY A 700 13.70 -11.74 32.64
C GLY A 700 13.54 -10.70 33.75
N LEU A 701 14.20 -9.55 33.59
CA LEU A 701 14.16 -8.45 34.56
C LEU A 701 12.73 -7.97 34.85
N ASP A 702 11.93 -7.73 33.80
CA ASP A 702 10.56 -7.21 33.93
C ASP A 702 9.67 -8.24 34.64
N ILE A 703 9.92 -9.52 34.38
CA ILE A 703 9.22 -10.64 35.01
C ILE A 703 9.60 -10.73 36.50
N GLU A 704 10.89 -10.67 36.83
CA GLU A 704 11.36 -10.72 38.21
C GLU A 704 10.83 -9.53 39.01
N LEU A 705 10.86 -8.33 38.43
CA LEU A 705 10.35 -7.11 39.06
C LEU A 705 8.85 -7.22 39.34
N ALA A 706 8.06 -7.74 38.38
CA ALA A 706 6.63 -7.98 38.57
C ALA A 706 6.34 -9.03 39.66
N GLN A 707 7.12 -10.13 39.73
CA GLN A 707 6.96 -11.16 40.76
C GLN A 707 7.28 -10.66 42.16
N ARG A 708 8.35 -9.87 42.29
CA ARG A 708 8.72 -9.24 43.56
C ARG A 708 7.68 -8.23 44.01
N PHE A 709 7.12 -7.44 43.10
CA PHE A 709 6.03 -6.53 43.42
C PHE A 709 4.74 -7.26 43.83
N ALA A 710 4.38 -8.33 43.12
CA ALA A 710 3.25 -9.18 43.51
C ALA A 710 3.46 -9.78 44.91
N ALA A 711 4.67 -10.23 45.22
CA ALA A 711 5.03 -10.74 46.55
C ALA A 711 4.97 -9.66 47.63
N TYR A 712 5.41 -8.43 47.33
CA TYR A 712 5.29 -7.27 48.22
C TYR A 712 3.82 -6.98 48.59
N LEU A 713 2.89 -7.17 47.64
CA LEU A 713 1.45 -7.00 47.89
C LEU A 713 0.77 -8.26 48.46
N GLY A 714 1.46 -9.39 48.57
CA GLY A 714 0.88 -10.69 48.90
C GLY A 714 -0.10 -11.23 47.85
N LYS A 715 -0.02 -10.75 46.60
CA LYS A 715 -0.91 -11.12 45.49
C LYS A 715 -0.35 -12.26 44.66
N GLU A 716 -1.21 -13.13 44.17
CA GLU A 716 -0.86 -14.07 43.11
C GLU A 716 -0.76 -13.34 41.76
N ILE A 717 0.30 -13.59 41.00
CA ILE A 717 0.51 -12.98 39.69
C ILE A 717 -0.06 -13.86 38.57
N ARG A 718 -0.74 -13.23 37.60
CA ARG A 718 -1.16 -13.86 36.34
C ARG A 718 -0.69 -13.01 35.16
N TYR A 719 0.09 -13.60 34.27
CA TYR A 719 0.54 -12.90 33.08
C TYR A 719 -0.50 -12.94 31.96
N SER A 720 -0.65 -11.81 31.27
CA SER A 720 -1.39 -11.69 30.03
C SER A 720 -0.40 -11.31 28.94
N ASN A 721 0.12 -12.31 28.22
CA ASN A 721 1.06 -12.10 27.12
C ASN A 721 0.31 -11.62 25.87
N MET A 722 0.71 -10.46 25.35
CA MET A 722 0.04 -9.80 24.22
C MET A 722 1.03 -9.04 23.34
N ASP A 723 0.56 -8.55 22.20
CA ASP A 723 1.37 -7.71 21.31
C ASP A 723 1.76 -6.40 22.02
N PHE A 724 3.00 -5.96 21.84
CA PHE A 724 3.53 -4.76 22.48
C PHE A 724 2.66 -3.51 22.23
N GLY A 725 2.10 -3.38 21.02
CA GLY A 725 1.20 -2.27 20.66
C GLY A 725 -0.13 -2.27 21.40
N SER A 726 -0.53 -3.40 21.97
CA SER A 726 -1.80 -3.55 22.71
C SER A 726 -1.68 -3.27 24.21
N LEU A 727 -0.46 -3.19 24.77
CA LEU A 727 -0.22 -3.05 26.21
C LEU A 727 -0.89 -1.80 26.80
N ILE A 728 -0.71 -0.64 26.16
CA ILE A 728 -1.26 0.63 26.64
C ILE A 728 -2.80 0.59 26.64
N ALA A 729 -3.40 0.06 25.57
CA ALA A 729 -4.85 -0.10 25.49
C ALA A 729 -5.39 -1.11 26.52
N ALA A 730 -4.65 -2.20 26.78
CA ALA A 730 -5.05 -3.22 27.74
C ALA A 730 -5.07 -2.70 29.18
N VAL A 731 -4.06 -1.93 29.60
CA VAL A 731 -4.08 -1.33 30.95
C VAL A 731 -5.07 -0.17 31.04
N SER A 732 -5.20 0.65 29.98
CA SER A 732 -6.17 1.76 29.93
C SER A 732 -7.62 1.27 30.03
N SER A 733 -7.95 0.15 29.38
CA SER A 733 -9.28 -0.49 29.45
C SER A 733 -9.52 -1.31 30.72
N GLY A 734 -8.51 -1.49 31.58
CA GLY A 734 -8.60 -2.31 32.79
C GLY A 734 -8.60 -3.83 32.54
N LYS A 735 -8.20 -4.28 31.34
CA LYS A 735 -8.00 -5.71 31.03
C LYS A 735 -6.85 -6.32 31.82
N VAL A 736 -5.87 -5.49 32.19
CA VAL A 736 -4.74 -5.82 33.07
C VAL A 736 -4.58 -4.73 34.11
N ASP A 737 -4.06 -5.07 35.29
CA ASP A 737 -3.89 -4.13 36.42
C ASP A 737 -2.66 -3.23 36.23
N MET A 738 -1.63 -3.77 35.57
CA MET A 738 -0.34 -3.12 35.32
C MET A 738 0.28 -3.68 34.04
N VAL A 739 1.09 -2.89 33.35
CA VAL A 739 1.97 -3.35 32.26
C VAL A 739 3.43 -3.11 32.59
N ILE A 740 4.28 -4.09 32.28
CA ILE A 740 5.72 -3.99 32.45
C ILE A 740 6.43 -4.77 31.35
N SER A 741 6.95 -4.04 30.36
CA SER A 741 7.61 -4.60 29.17
C SER A 741 8.53 -3.55 28.55
N SER A 742 9.47 -3.02 29.34
CA SER A 742 10.45 -2.05 28.86
C SER A 742 9.84 -0.82 28.15
N ILE A 743 8.71 -0.31 28.65
CA ILE A 743 7.97 0.78 28.01
C ILE A 743 8.64 2.12 28.33
N TYR A 744 9.10 2.84 27.31
CA TYR A 744 9.59 4.21 27.46
C TYR A 744 8.52 5.15 27.99
N ILE A 745 8.90 5.90 29.02
CA ILE A 745 8.12 6.99 29.56
C ILE A 745 8.23 8.17 28.57
N THR A 746 7.15 8.45 27.85
CA THR A 746 7.05 9.59 26.94
C THR A 746 5.83 10.44 27.28
N GLU A 747 5.87 11.72 26.92
CA GLU A 747 4.75 12.64 27.17
C GLU A 747 3.47 12.20 26.45
N GLU A 748 3.58 11.59 25.27
CA GLU A 748 2.43 11.04 24.54
C GLU A 748 1.78 9.87 25.28
N ARG A 749 2.58 8.99 25.89
CA ARG A 749 2.07 7.82 26.62
C ARG A 749 1.51 8.19 27.99
N LYS A 750 2.10 9.17 28.68
CA LYS A 750 1.55 9.74 29.94
C LYS A 750 0.14 10.29 29.77
N LYS A 751 -0.23 10.73 28.56
CA LYS A 751 -1.61 11.15 28.25
C LYS A 751 -2.62 10.00 28.30
N GLN A 752 -2.20 8.75 28.13
CA GLN A 752 -3.10 7.58 28.07
C GLN A 752 -3.12 6.78 29.37
N ILE A 753 -2.00 6.69 30.08
CA ILE A 753 -1.82 5.87 31.29
C ILE A 753 -0.89 6.58 32.29
N HIS A 754 -0.90 6.19 33.57
CA HIS A 754 0.08 6.66 34.55
C HIS A 754 1.33 5.78 34.54
N PHE A 755 2.50 6.39 34.69
CA PHE A 755 3.77 5.68 34.81
C PHE A 755 4.27 5.67 36.24
N SER A 756 4.96 4.59 36.63
CA SER A 756 5.84 4.57 37.81
C SER A 756 7.00 5.54 37.63
N ASP A 757 7.76 5.72 38.70
CA ASP A 757 9.14 6.20 38.62
C ASP A 757 9.94 5.27 37.68
N SER A 758 10.93 5.84 36.99
CA SER A 758 11.79 5.09 36.08
C SER A 758 12.47 3.95 36.85
N TYR A 759 12.21 2.70 36.47
CA TYR A 759 12.86 1.54 37.07
C TYR A 759 14.12 1.14 36.31
N TYR A 760 14.37 1.66 35.11
CA TYR A 760 15.59 1.40 34.33
C TYR A 760 15.83 2.54 33.32
N GLU A 761 17.10 2.85 33.04
CA GLU A 761 17.48 3.80 31.99
C GLU A 761 18.03 3.04 30.79
N MET A 762 17.26 3.00 29.70
CA MET A 762 17.67 2.29 28.49
C MET A 762 18.54 3.19 27.63
N ALA A 763 19.82 2.84 27.47
CA ALA A 763 20.72 3.55 26.57
C ALA A 763 20.60 3.03 25.13
N THR A 764 20.54 3.93 24.16
CA THR A 764 20.66 3.59 22.73
C THR A 764 22.11 3.65 22.29
N LYS A 765 22.56 2.65 21.54
CA LYS A 765 23.91 2.57 20.95
C LYS A 765 23.85 2.35 19.44
N VAL A 766 24.97 2.65 18.79
CA VAL A 766 25.22 2.29 17.40
C VAL A 766 26.02 1.00 17.36
N PHE A 767 25.65 0.07 16.48
CA PHE A 767 26.46 -1.10 16.17
C PHE A 767 26.70 -1.26 14.68
N ALA A 768 27.83 -1.86 14.36
CA ALA A 768 28.25 -2.20 13.00
C ALA A 768 29.10 -3.48 13.03
N LEU A 769 29.56 -3.95 11.87
CA LEU A 769 30.53 -5.05 11.82
C LEU A 769 31.87 -4.58 12.42
N ARG A 770 32.51 -5.39 13.28
CA ARG A 770 33.79 -5.04 13.94
C ARG A 770 34.85 -4.60 12.95
N LYS A 771 34.98 -5.31 11.82
CA LYS A 771 35.92 -4.99 10.74
C LYS A 771 35.72 -3.59 10.12
N ASN A 772 34.57 -2.97 10.33
CA ASN A 772 34.22 -1.64 9.82
C ASN A 772 34.36 -0.54 10.89
N ILE A 773 34.74 -0.87 12.14
CA ILE A 773 34.86 0.07 13.26
C ILE A 773 36.34 0.24 13.60
N ALA A 774 36.80 1.49 13.68
CA ALA A 774 38.21 1.84 13.86
C ALA A 774 38.80 1.30 15.16
N ALA A 775 37.99 1.29 16.24
CA ALA A 775 38.37 0.78 17.55
C ALA A 775 38.71 -0.73 17.56
N TYR A 776 38.24 -1.50 16.57
CA TYR A 776 38.54 -2.93 16.43
C TYR A 776 39.56 -3.21 15.31
N GLY A 777 40.11 -2.16 14.67
CA GLY A 777 40.97 -2.25 13.48
C GLY A 777 42.41 -2.70 13.71
N ALA A 778 42.77 -3.15 14.93
CA ALA A 778 44.13 -3.54 15.29
C ALA A 778 44.27 -4.95 15.90
N GLU A 779 43.19 -5.74 16.00
CA GLU A 779 43.33 -7.16 16.36
C GLU A 779 43.48 -8.01 15.09
N PRO A 780 44.46 -8.92 15.01
CA PRO A 780 44.49 -9.93 13.97
C PRO A 780 43.18 -10.70 14.13
N SER A 781 42.31 -10.63 13.13
CA SER A 781 41.23 -11.59 12.98
C SER A 781 41.89 -12.96 13.10
N ALA A 782 41.66 -13.65 14.21
CA ALA A 782 41.99 -15.05 14.31
C ALA A 782 41.32 -15.69 13.09
N ALA A 783 42.16 -16.13 12.15
CA ALA A 783 41.72 -16.73 10.91
C ALA A 783 41.19 -18.13 11.21
N THR A 784 40.10 -18.24 11.95
CA THR A 784 39.21 -19.39 11.84
C THR A 784 38.50 -19.20 10.51
N GLY A 785 39.03 -19.84 9.47
CA GLY A 785 38.48 -19.78 8.12
C GLY A 785 36.96 -19.91 8.15
N SER A 786 36.28 -19.03 7.40
CA SER A 786 34.82 -19.00 7.31
C SER A 786 34.27 -20.43 7.30
N PRO A 787 33.44 -20.83 8.29
CA PRO A 787 33.00 -22.20 8.41
C PRO A 787 32.43 -22.67 7.06
N SER A 788 32.83 -23.88 6.66
CA SER A 788 32.35 -24.50 5.42
C SER A 788 30.82 -24.39 5.37
N PHE A 789 30.23 -24.33 4.17
CA PHE A 789 28.77 -24.22 4.05
C PHE A 789 28.04 -25.27 4.91
N ILE A 790 28.57 -26.50 4.95
CA ILE A 790 28.05 -27.59 5.78
C ILE A 790 28.16 -27.27 7.27
N ALA A 791 29.29 -26.73 7.74
CA ALA A 791 29.44 -26.32 9.13
C ALA A 791 28.49 -25.18 9.51
N ARG A 792 28.25 -24.21 8.61
CA ARG A 792 27.26 -23.14 8.84
C ARG A 792 25.84 -23.68 8.93
N VAL A 793 25.46 -24.59 8.03
CA VAL A 793 24.14 -25.25 8.06
C VAL A 793 24.00 -26.12 9.31
N SER A 794 25.05 -26.84 9.73
CA SER A 794 25.04 -27.66 10.95
C SER A 794 24.89 -26.81 12.21
N ASN A 795 25.64 -25.71 12.32
CA ASN A 795 25.55 -24.80 13.45
C ASN A 795 24.18 -24.13 13.51
N SER A 796 23.66 -23.71 12.36
CA SER A 796 22.31 -23.17 12.21
C SER A 796 21.23 -24.22 12.58
N PHE A 797 21.39 -25.48 12.18
CA PHE A 797 20.48 -26.56 12.60
C PHE A 797 20.50 -26.74 14.12
N TYR A 798 21.70 -26.83 14.71
CA TYR A 798 21.84 -27.02 16.16
C TYR A 798 21.25 -25.85 16.94
N SER A 799 21.55 -24.60 16.55
CA SER A 799 21.01 -23.43 17.22
C SER A 799 19.49 -23.32 17.02
N ASN A 800 18.96 -23.46 15.81
CA ASN A 800 17.54 -23.23 15.55
C ASN A 800 16.62 -24.36 16.06
N ILE A 801 17.13 -25.58 16.22
CA ILE A 801 16.30 -26.76 16.51
C ILE A 801 16.62 -27.41 17.85
N ILE A 802 17.90 -27.65 18.13
CA ILE A 802 18.32 -28.47 19.28
C ILE A 802 18.50 -27.62 20.53
N GLN A 803 19.19 -26.48 20.39
CA GLN A 803 19.43 -25.56 21.49
C GLN A 803 18.09 -25.05 22.05
N GLU A 804 17.97 -25.00 23.38
CA GLU A 804 16.73 -24.65 24.10
C GLU A 804 15.51 -25.52 23.74
N ASN A 805 15.72 -26.74 23.22
CA ASN A 805 14.64 -27.64 22.82
C ASN A 805 13.61 -26.98 21.87
N ARG A 806 14.08 -26.09 20.98
CA ARG A 806 13.21 -25.31 20.06
C ARG A 806 12.37 -26.18 19.12
N TYR A 807 12.74 -27.44 18.93
CA TYR A 807 11.89 -28.45 18.28
C TYR A 807 10.52 -28.63 18.94
N LEU A 808 10.37 -28.35 20.24
CA LEU A 808 9.07 -28.35 20.94
C LEU A 808 8.17 -27.22 20.45
N LEU A 809 8.71 -26.03 20.19
CA LEU A 809 7.95 -24.91 19.61
C LEU A 809 7.43 -25.25 18.22
N ILE A 810 8.26 -25.94 17.42
CA ILE A 810 7.87 -26.41 16.08
C ILE A 810 6.76 -27.46 16.20
N TRP A 811 6.89 -28.37 17.16
CA TRP A 811 5.87 -29.38 17.43
C TRP A 811 4.53 -28.76 17.87
N ASP A 812 4.55 -27.77 18.75
CA ASP A 812 3.35 -27.07 19.21
C ASP A 812 2.71 -26.23 18.10
N GLY A 813 3.52 -25.56 17.29
CA GLY A 813 3.06 -24.86 16.08
C GLY A 813 2.41 -25.81 15.08
N LEU A 814 3.03 -26.95 14.82
CA LEU A 814 2.51 -28.02 13.96
C LEU A 814 1.17 -28.56 14.50
N LYS A 815 1.11 -28.89 15.79
CA LYS A 815 -0.09 -29.37 16.46
C LYS A 815 -1.22 -28.35 16.33
N THR A 816 -0.94 -27.08 16.56
CA THR A 816 -1.93 -25.99 16.44
C THR A 816 -2.43 -25.85 15.01
N THR A 817 -1.53 -25.86 14.01
CA THR A 817 -1.89 -25.87 12.58
C THR A 817 -2.81 -27.03 12.23
N LEU A 818 -2.52 -28.25 12.71
CA LEU A 818 -3.35 -29.43 12.44
C LEU A 818 -4.71 -29.34 13.14
N VAL A 819 -4.75 -28.92 14.40
CA VAL A 819 -6.00 -28.72 15.17
C VAL A 819 -6.90 -27.73 14.43
N ILE A 820 -6.38 -26.55 14.07
CA ILE A 820 -7.16 -25.55 13.35
C ILE A 820 -7.66 -26.10 12.03
N SER A 821 -6.76 -26.72 11.23
CA SER A 821 -7.13 -27.24 9.91
C SER A 821 -8.22 -28.31 9.98
N ILE A 822 -8.11 -29.27 10.91
CA ILE A 822 -9.07 -30.38 11.04
C ILE A 822 -10.43 -29.86 11.51
N PHE A 823 -10.47 -29.08 12.58
CA PHE A 823 -11.73 -28.60 13.13
C PHE A 823 -12.40 -27.54 12.24
N ALA A 824 -11.63 -26.64 11.63
CA ALA A 824 -12.16 -25.69 10.65
C ALA A 824 -12.72 -26.41 9.42
N SER A 825 -12.06 -27.48 8.98
CA SER A 825 -12.58 -28.31 7.89
C SER A 825 -13.90 -28.96 8.26
N ILE A 826 -13.98 -29.66 9.40
CA ILE A 826 -15.22 -30.32 9.84
C ILE A 826 -16.36 -29.31 9.97
N LEU A 827 -16.11 -28.18 10.64
CA LEU A 827 -17.08 -27.10 10.80
C LEU A 827 -17.52 -26.55 9.44
N GLY A 828 -16.56 -26.24 8.56
CA GLY A 828 -16.84 -25.70 7.25
C GLY A 828 -17.50 -26.70 6.30
N THR A 829 -17.24 -28.00 6.39
CA THR A 829 -17.96 -29.03 5.63
C THR A 829 -19.43 -29.09 6.03
N LEU A 830 -19.70 -29.10 7.34
CA LEU A 830 -21.07 -29.14 7.86
C LEU A 830 -21.83 -27.86 7.52
N LEU A 831 -21.18 -26.70 7.72
CA LEU A 831 -21.74 -25.40 7.35
C LEU A 831 -21.95 -25.30 5.83
N GLY A 832 -20.98 -25.75 5.04
CA GLY A 832 -21.06 -25.77 3.59
C GLY A 832 -22.20 -26.64 3.08
N ALA A 833 -22.45 -27.81 3.69
CA ALA A 833 -23.60 -28.66 3.38
C ALA A 833 -24.93 -27.98 3.70
N LEU A 834 -25.03 -27.32 4.87
CA LEU A 834 -26.23 -26.57 5.27
C LEU A 834 -26.50 -25.40 4.31
N ILE A 835 -25.48 -24.61 4.00
CA ILE A 835 -25.58 -23.46 3.10
C ILE A 835 -25.89 -23.92 1.68
N CYS A 836 -25.30 -25.02 1.21
CA CYS A 836 -25.65 -25.64 -0.07
C CYS A 836 -27.13 -26.04 -0.11
N PHE A 837 -27.63 -26.72 0.92
CA PHE A 837 -29.04 -27.11 1.02
C PHE A 837 -29.98 -25.89 0.97
N MET A 838 -29.66 -24.85 1.75
CA MET A 838 -30.40 -23.59 1.75
C MET A 838 -30.39 -22.92 0.38
N ARG A 839 -29.22 -22.87 -0.26
CA ARG A 839 -29.01 -22.27 -1.60
C ARG A 839 -29.71 -23.03 -2.72
N MET A 840 -29.93 -24.33 -2.56
CA MET A 840 -30.68 -25.17 -3.51
C MET A 840 -32.19 -25.20 -3.23
N SER A 841 -32.65 -24.59 -2.14
CA SER A 841 -34.07 -24.52 -1.81
C SER A 841 -34.83 -23.59 -2.76
N LYS A 842 -36.05 -24.00 -3.11
CA LYS A 842 -37.01 -23.17 -3.86
C LYS A 842 -37.62 -22.05 -3.01
N ARG A 843 -37.48 -22.10 -1.68
CA ARG A 843 -38.01 -21.09 -0.76
C ARG A 843 -37.01 -19.95 -0.62
N GLU A 844 -37.40 -18.74 -1.03
CA GLU A 844 -36.56 -17.54 -0.96
C GLU A 844 -36.04 -17.24 0.45
N VAL A 845 -36.83 -17.53 1.49
CA VAL A 845 -36.44 -17.35 2.91
C VAL A 845 -35.17 -18.14 3.28
N LEU A 846 -34.93 -19.29 2.62
CA LEU A 846 -33.72 -20.08 2.83
C LEU A 846 -32.63 -19.70 1.82
N ASN A 847 -33.00 -19.37 0.59
CA ASN A 847 -32.06 -19.07 -0.48
C ASN A 847 -31.29 -17.76 -0.25
N LEU A 848 -32.01 -16.70 0.13
CA LEU A 848 -31.46 -15.36 0.24
C LEU A 848 -30.34 -15.24 1.30
N PRO A 849 -30.51 -15.74 2.55
CA PRO A 849 -29.43 -15.69 3.55
C PRO A 849 -28.17 -16.45 3.11
N ALA A 850 -28.35 -17.63 2.48
CA ALA A 850 -27.23 -18.42 1.97
C ALA A 850 -26.44 -17.68 0.87
N ARG A 851 -27.15 -16.99 -0.05
CA ARG A 851 -26.52 -16.19 -1.11
C ARG A 851 -25.74 -15.00 -0.53
N ILE A 852 -26.30 -14.31 0.45
CA ILE A 852 -25.64 -13.17 1.13
C ILE A 852 -24.36 -13.66 1.82
N TYR A 853 -24.46 -14.74 2.61
CA TYR A 853 -23.31 -15.33 3.29
C TYR A 853 -22.18 -15.69 2.31
N ILE A 854 -22.48 -16.39 1.21
CA ILE A 854 -21.47 -16.77 0.21
C ILE A 854 -20.80 -15.53 -0.39
N ASN A 855 -21.58 -14.53 -0.81
CA ASN A 855 -21.06 -13.33 -1.47
C ASN A 855 -20.19 -12.48 -0.53
N VAL A 856 -20.61 -12.30 0.72
CA VAL A 856 -19.87 -11.51 1.71
C VAL A 856 -18.56 -12.22 2.09
N ILE A 857 -18.63 -13.50 2.43
CA ILE A 857 -17.46 -14.25 2.92
C ILE A 857 -16.43 -14.44 1.81
N ARG A 858 -16.84 -14.75 0.57
CA ARG A 858 -15.91 -14.88 -0.57
C ARG A 858 -15.43 -13.54 -1.13
N GLY A 859 -16.16 -12.45 -0.87
CA GLY A 859 -15.78 -11.10 -1.26
C GLY A 859 -14.83 -10.39 -0.29
N THR A 860 -14.63 -10.96 0.91
CA THR A 860 -13.79 -10.36 1.96
C THR A 860 -12.44 -11.09 2.06
N PRO A 861 -11.30 -10.37 2.12
CA PRO A 861 -10.00 -11.00 2.37
C PRO A 861 -10.01 -11.81 3.67
N VAL A 862 -9.54 -13.06 3.63
CA VAL A 862 -9.61 -13.98 4.78
C VAL A 862 -8.86 -13.46 6.02
N LEU A 863 -7.76 -12.74 5.83
CA LEU A 863 -7.03 -12.07 6.91
C LEU A 863 -7.89 -11.00 7.61
N VAL A 864 -8.58 -10.17 6.81
CA VAL A 864 -9.47 -9.12 7.34
C VAL A 864 -10.66 -9.74 8.06
N LEU A 865 -11.24 -10.81 7.49
CA LEU A 865 -12.32 -11.56 8.12
C LEU A 865 -11.89 -12.13 9.49
N LEU A 866 -10.70 -12.74 9.56
CA LEU A 866 -10.13 -13.26 10.80
C LEU A 866 -9.96 -12.15 11.85
N MET A 867 -9.39 -11.00 11.45
CA MET A 867 -9.19 -9.87 12.33
C MET A 867 -10.52 -9.26 12.81
N LEU A 868 -11.51 -9.12 11.93
CA LEU A 868 -12.83 -8.59 12.29
C LEU A 868 -13.55 -9.50 13.28
N ILE A 869 -13.53 -10.81 13.04
CA ILE A 869 -14.17 -11.77 13.95
C ILE A 869 -13.48 -11.73 15.32
N PHE A 870 -12.14 -11.64 15.37
CA PHE A 870 -11.40 -11.58 16.63
C PHE A 870 -11.54 -10.25 17.39
N TYR A 871 -11.27 -9.12 16.74
CA TYR A 871 -11.19 -7.80 17.38
C TYR A 871 -12.52 -7.06 17.47
N VAL A 872 -13.54 -7.44 16.69
CA VAL A 872 -14.83 -6.75 16.67
C VAL A 872 -15.93 -7.66 17.19
N VAL A 873 -16.13 -8.83 16.58
CA VAL A 873 -17.25 -9.73 16.93
C VAL A 873 -17.07 -10.34 18.32
N PHE A 874 -15.87 -10.84 18.62
CA PHE A 874 -15.54 -11.44 19.92
C PHE A 874 -14.77 -10.49 20.86
N ALA A 875 -14.79 -9.18 20.59
CA ALA A 875 -14.06 -8.19 21.38
C ALA A 875 -14.41 -8.22 22.89
N SER A 876 -15.69 -8.46 23.20
CA SER A 876 -16.25 -8.44 24.55
C SER A 876 -16.25 -9.79 25.25
N VAL A 877 -15.84 -10.86 24.58
CA VAL A 877 -15.93 -12.24 25.07
C VAL A 877 -14.54 -12.84 25.21
N ASN A 878 -14.22 -13.40 26.38
CA ASN A 878 -12.97 -14.10 26.59
C ASN A 878 -13.02 -15.50 25.95
N ILE A 879 -12.71 -15.57 24.66
CA ILE A 879 -12.70 -16.81 23.86
C ILE A 879 -11.27 -17.16 23.43
N SER A 880 -10.97 -18.46 23.35
CA SER A 880 -9.67 -18.93 22.86
C SER A 880 -9.40 -18.44 21.43
N PRO A 881 -8.26 -17.80 21.15
CA PRO A 881 -7.90 -17.35 19.80
C PRO A 881 -7.85 -18.51 18.77
N VAL A 882 -7.49 -19.72 19.22
CA VAL A 882 -7.52 -20.93 18.39
C VAL A 882 -8.95 -21.27 17.97
N LEU A 883 -9.92 -21.12 18.87
CA LEU A 883 -11.33 -21.36 18.57
C LEU A 883 -11.87 -20.29 17.59
N VAL A 884 -11.45 -19.03 17.76
CA VAL A 884 -11.77 -17.96 16.81
C VAL A 884 -11.20 -18.27 15.43
N ALA A 885 -9.96 -18.74 15.34
CA ALA A 885 -9.36 -19.17 14.08
C ALA A 885 -10.15 -20.33 13.43
N ILE A 886 -10.57 -21.33 14.22
CA ILE A 886 -11.41 -22.44 13.75
C ILE A 886 -12.74 -21.94 13.17
N ILE A 887 -13.40 -21.01 13.85
CA ILE A 887 -14.69 -20.45 13.41
C ILE A 887 -14.49 -19.61 12.14
N SER A 888 -13.55 -18.67 12.15
CA SER A 888 -13.30 -17.76 11.02
C SER A 888 -12.88 -18.50 9.76
N LEU A 889 -11.90 -19.41 9.88
CA LEU A 889 -11.44 -20.20 8.75
C LEU A 889 -12.47 -21.26 8.33
N GLY A 890 -13.23 -21.83 9.27
CA GLY A 890 -14.32 -22.75 8.98
C GLY A 890 -15.50 -22.09 8.26
N MET A 891 -15.83 -20.84 8.62
CA MET A 891 -16.79 -20.02 7.88
C MET A 891 -16.29 -19.69 6.48
N ASN A 892 -15.01 -19.33 6.32
CA ASN A 892 -14.45 -19.10 5.00
C ASN A 892 -14.50 -20.37 4.14
N PHE A 893 -13.97 -21.48 4.67
CA PHE A 893 -13.99 -22.80 4.02
C PHE A 893 -15.41 -23.25 3.66
N GLY A 894 -16.38 -23.07 4.56
CA GLY A 894 -17.77 -23.44 4.33
C GLY A 894 -18.44 -22.69 3.18
N ALA A 895 -18.11 -21.42 2.98
CA ALA A 895 -18.61 -20.66 1.83
C ALA A 895 -18.11 -21.23 0.49
N TYR A 896 -16.83 -21.59 0.38
CA TYR A 896 -16.29 -22.24 -0.82
C TYR A 896 -16.83 -23.66 -1.01
N VAL A 897 -16.84 -24.46 0.05
CA VAL A 897 -17.36 -25.84 0.03
C VAL A 897 -18.84 -25.88 -0.35
N SER A 898 -19.65 -24.90 0.08
CA SER A 898 -21.07 -24.84 -0.30
C SER A 898 -21.29 -24.76 -1.81
N GLU A 899 -20.46 -23.97 -2.51
CA GLU A 899 -20.54 -23.83 -3.97
C GLU A 899 -19.97 -25.07 -4.67
N ILE A 900 -18.90 -25.68 -4.13
CA ILE A 900 -18.37 -26.95 -4.65
C ILE A 900 -19.44 -28.04 -4.56
N PHE A 901 -20.14 -28.16 -3.43
CA PHE A 901 -21.22 -29.12 -3.24
C PHE A 901 -22.39 -28.86 -4.19
N ARG A 902 -22.81 -27.59 -4.32
CA ARG A 902 -23.89 -27.19 -5.23
C ARG A 902 -23.56 -27.57 -6.68
N SER A 903 -22.38 -27.19 -7.17
CA SER A 903 -21.93 -27.53 -8.53
C SER A 903 -21.80 -29.04 -8.74
N GLY A 904 -21.36 -29.79 -7.73
CA GLY A 904 -21.29 -31.25 -7.78
C GLY A 904 -22.65 -31.93 -7.91
N ILE A 905 -23.65 -31.44 -7.15
CA ILE A 905 -25.02 -31.98 -7.16
C ILE A 905 -25.76 -31.58 -8.45
N GLU A 906 -25.71 -30.30 -8.84
CA GLU A 906 -26.35 -29.79 -10.06
C GLU A 906 -25.75 -30.40 -11.34
N GLY A 907 -24.50 -30.88 -11.26
CA GLY A 907 -23.88 -31.60 -12.37
C GLY A 907 -24.54 -32.95 -12.69
N VAL A 908 -25.29 -33.56 -11.77
CA VAL A 908 -25.99 -34.82 -12.02
C VAL A 908 -27.24 -34.54 -12.86
N GLY A 909 -27.36 -35.20 -14.02
CA GLY A 909 -28.43 -34.93 -14.98
C GLY A 909 -29.83 -35.15 -14.39
N LYS A 910 -30.74 -34.20 -14.61
CA LYS A 910 -32.12 -34.22 -14.07
C LYS A 910 -32.90 -35.49 -14.40
N GLY A 911 -32.70 -36.06 -15.60
CA GLY A 911 -33.34 -37.30 -16.02
C GLY A 911 -33.03 -38.50 -15.11
N GLN A 912 -31.87 -38.53 -14.43
CA GLN A 912 -31.58 -39.59 -13.46
C GLN A 912 -32.41 -39.45 -12.17
N VAL A 913 -32.73 -38.21 -11.78
CA VAL A 913 -33.60 -37.93 -10.63
C VAL A 913 -35.04 -38.32 -10.98
N GLU A 914 -35.49 -37.96 -12.18
CA GLU A 914 -36.83 -38.30 -12.70
C GLU A 914 -37.01 -39.81 -12.84
N ALA A 915 -36.02 -40.52 -13.38
CA ALA A 915 -36.02 -41.98 -13.51
C ALA A 915 -36.08 -42.69 -12.14
N GLY A 916 -35.32 -42.22 -11.15
CA GLY A 916 -35.37 -42.77 -9.79
C GLY A 916 -36.77 -42.64 -9.18
N ILE A 917 -37.39 -41.47 -9.32
CA ILE A 917 -38.75 -41.22 -8.83
C ILE A 917 -39.78 -42.09 -9.57
N ALA A 918 -39.65 -42.23 -10.90
CA ALA A 918 -40.53 -43.09 -11.71
C ALA A 918 -40.43 -44.58 -11.33
N MET A 919 -39.25 -45.04 -10.88
CA MET A 919 -39.02 -46.39 -10.36
C MET A 919 -39.47 -46.59 -8.90
N GLY A 920 -40.20 -45.63 -8.32
CA GLY A 920 -40.76 -45.73 -6.97
C GLY A 920 -39.83 -45.27 -5.84
N PHE A 921 -38.69 -44.63 -6.13
CA PHE A 921 -37.85 -44.04 -5.09
C PHE A 921 -38.42 -42.70 -4.62
N SER A 922 -38.38 -42.45 -3.30
CA SER A 922 -38.66 -41.11 -2.78
C SER A 922 -37.54 -40.14 -3.16
N LYS A 923 -37.80 -38.82 -3.20
CA LYS A 923 -36.76 -37.79 -3.47
C LYS A 923 -35.50 -37.97 -2.62
N PHE A 924 -35.68 -38.36 -1.35
CA PHE A 924 -34.57 -38.66 -0.45
C PHE A 924 -33.80 -39.92 -0.87
N ARG A 925 -34.50 -41.02 -1.17
CA ARG A 925 -33.86 -42.27 -1.66
C ARG A 925 -33.14 -42.03 -2.99
N THR A 926 -33.75 -41.28 -3.91
CA THR A 926 -33.12 -40.87 -5.18
C THR A 926 -31.86 -40.05 -4.93
N PHE A 927 -31.88 -39.10 -3.99
CA PHE A 927 -30.69 -38.33 -3.65
C PHE A 927 -29.57 -39.22 -3.08
N VAL A 928 -29.87 -40.03 -2.06
CA VAL A 928 -28.86 -40.84 -1.34
C VAL A 928 -28.26 -41.94 -2.22
N TYR A 929 -29.07 -42.62 -3.03
CA TYR A 929 -28.61 -43.80 -3.78
C TYR A 929 -28.17 -43.49 -5.23
N ILE A 930 -28.64 -42.38 -5.82
CA ILE A 930 -28.35 -42.05 -7.23
C ILE A 930 -27.49 -40.79 -7.33
N VAL A 931 -27.94 -39.68 -6.76
CA VAL A 931 -27.30 -38.36 -6.95
C VAL A 931 -26.01 -38.23 -6.14
N LEU A 932 -26.07 -38.48 -4.83
CA LEU A 932 -24.99 -38.27 -3.89
C LEU A 932 -23.72 -39.06 -4.25
N PRO A 933 -23.76 -40.36 -4.62
CA PRO A 933 -22.55 -41.10 -4.99
C PRO A 933 -21.84 -40.54 -6.22
N GLN A 934 -22.60 -39.99 -7.18
CA GLN A 934 -22.05 -39.36 -8.38
C GLN A 934 -21.53 -37.94 -8.10
N ALA A 935 -22.27 -37.16 -7.31
CA ALA A 935 -21.86 -35.83 -6.89
C ALA A 935 -20.55 -35.87 -6.09
N VAL A 936 -20.41 -36.81 -5.15
CA VAL A 936 -19.19 -36.99 -4.34
C VAL A 936 -17.96 -37.23 -5.22
N GLN A 937 -18.08 -38.03 -6.29
CA GLN A 937 -16.95 -38.26 -7.21
C GLN A 937 -16.49 -37.00 -7.95
N ARG A 938 -17.39 -36.04 -8.18
CA ARG A 938 -17.08 -34.75 -8.82
C ARG A 938 -16.57 -33.73 -7.82
N ILE A 939 -17.07 -33.79 -6.59
CA ILE A 939 -16.73 -32.89 -5.48
C ILE A 939 -15.31 -33.15 -4.96
N LEU A 940 -14.95 -34.41 -4.76
CA LEU A 940 -13.71 -34.81 -4.06
C LEU A 940 -12.43 -34.16 -4.62
N PRO A 941 -12.19 -34.09 -5.95
CA PRO A 941 -10.98 -33.48 -6.50
C PRO A 941 -10.86 -31.99 -6.18
N VAL A 942 -11.96 -31.24 -6.27
CA VAL A 942 -11.99 -29.79 -5.99
C VAL A 942 -11.90 -29.53 -4.49
N TYR A 943 -12.63 -30.32 -3.70
CA TYR A 943 -12.61 -30.27 -2.24
C TYR A 943 -11.19 -30.50 -1.67
N LYS A 944 -10.43 -31.42 -2.26
CA LYS A 944 -9.02 -31.68 -1.90
C LYS A 944 -8.14 -30.43 -2.08
N GLY A 945 -8.30 -29.70 -3.18
CA GLY A 945 -7.58 -28.45 -3.42
C GLY A 945 -7.93 -27.39 -2.38
N GLU A 946 -9.21 -27.25 -2.06
CA GLU A 946 -9.70 -26.28 -1.07
C GLU A 946 -9.19 -26.61 0.34
N PHE A 947 -9.16 -27.89 0.72
CA PHE A 947 -8.60 -28.32 2.02
C PHE A 947 -7.11 -27.97 2.14
N ILE A 948 -6.34 -28.12 1.07
CA ILE A 948 -4.91 -27.72 1.06
C ILE A 948 -4.78 -26.20 1.19
N SER A 949 -5.67 -25.44 0.55
CA SER A 949 -5.72 -23.98 0.69
C SER A 949 -5.95 -23.60 2.16
N LEU A 950 -6.90 -24.25 2.84
CA LEU A 950 -7.19 -24.03 4.26
C LEU A 950 -5.98 -24.28 5.17
N VAL A 951 -5.23 -25.37 4.95
CA VAL A 951 -4.00 -25.65 5.72
C VAL A 951 -2.99 -24.50 5.55
N LYS A 952 -2.81 -23.99 4.33
CA LYS A 952 -1.92 -22.84 4.08
C LYS A 952 -2.44 -21.55 4.70
N MET A 953 -3.76 -21.32 4.68
CA MET A 953 -4.40 -20.18 5.32
C MET A 953 -4.25 -20.19 6.84
N THR A 954 -3.86 -21.30 7.48
CA THR A 954 -3.49 -21.23 8.91
C THR A 954 -2.29 -20.33 9.17
N SER A 955 -1.43 -20.05 8.19
CA SER A 955 -0.26 -19.15 8.34
C SER A 955 -0.62 -17.70 8.72
N ILE A 956 -1.88 -17.29 8.51
CA ILE A 956 -2.34 -15.95 8.86
C ILE A 956 -2.89 -15.85 10.30
N VAL A 957 -2.97 -16.95 11.06
CA VAL A 957 -3.52 -16.91 12.44
C VAL A 957 -2.59 -16.23 13.44
N GLY A 958 -1.30 -16.08 13.10
CA GLY A 958 -0.34 -15.31 13.88
C GLY A 958 -0.75 -13.86 14.14
N TYR A 959 -1.62 -13.27 13.30
CA TYR A 959 -2.15 -11.91 13.47
C TYR A 959 -3.11 -11.74 14.65
N ILE A 960 -3.64 -12.84 15.18
CA ILE A 960 -4.47 -12.86 16.39
C ILE A 960 -3.77 -13.60 17.54
N ALA A 961 -2.43 -13.54 17.55
CA ALA A 961 -1.53 -14.12 18.55
C ALA A 961 -1.63 -15.65 18.72
N VAL A 962 -2.14 -16.37 17.71
CA VAL A 962 -2.09 -17.84 17.69
C VAL A 962 -0.72 -18.30 17.19
N GLN A 963 -0.09 -19.20 17.93
CA GLN A 963 1.22 -19.76 17.58
C GLN A 963 1.06 -20.96 16.65
N ASP A 964 0.88 -20.69 15.37
CA ASP A 964 0.95 -21.71 14.32
C ASP A 964 2.42 -22.00 13.93
N LEU A 965 2.60 -22.89 12.96
CA LEU A 965 3.91 -23.24 12.45
C LEU A 965 4.70 -22.03 11.90
N THR A 966 4.03 -21.08 11.25
CA THR A 966 4.67 -19.85 10.75
C THR A 966 5.16 -18.99 11.92
N LYS A 967 4.30 -18.77 12.92
CA LYS A 967 4.65 -17.99 14.10
C LYS A 967 5.74 -18.65 14.94
N ALA A 968 5.77 -19.98 15.03
CA ALA A 968 6.85 -20.72 15.68
C ALA A 968 8.21 -20.45 15.03
N SER A 969 8.28 -20.39 13.70
CA SER A 969 9.51 -19.99 13.00
C SER A 969 9.88 -18.53 13.21
N ASP A 970 8.91 -17.63 13.25
CA ASP A 970 9.20 -16.23 13.54
C ASP A 970 9.77 -16.06 14.96
N ILE A 971 9.29 -16.83 15.94
CA ILE A 971 9.83 -16.87 17.31
C ILE A 971 11.25 -17.44 17.33
N ILE A 972 11.52 -18.51 16.57
CA ILE A 972 12.88 -19.07 16.47
C ILE A 972 13.82 -18.07 15.80
N ARG A 973 13.39 -17.40 14.73
CA ARG A 973 14.16 -16.35 14.05
C ARG A 973 14.46 -15.18 14.97
N SER A 974 13.49 -14.75 15.79
CA SER A 974 13.71 -13.63 16.72
C SER A 974 14.67 -13.98 17.85
N ARG A 975 14.75 -15.26 18.25
CA ARG A 975 15.66 -15.72 19.31
C ARG A 975 17.08 -15.99 18.82
N THR A 976 17.20 -16.54 17.62
CA THR A 976 18.50 -16.96 17.05
C THR A 976 19.14 -15.89 16.19
N PHE A 977 18.38 -14.86 15.80
CA PHE A 977 18.79 -13.86 14.82
C PHE A 977 19.18 -14.50 13.46
N ASP A 978 18.72 -15.74 13.21
CA ASP A 978 18.96 -16.49 11.99
C ASP A 978 17.64 -16.65 11.21
N ALA A 979 17.59 -16.05 10.02
CA ALA A 979 16.42 -16.11 9.15
C ALA A 979 16.45 -17.29 8.17
N PHE A 980 17.63 -17.81 7.83
CA PHE A 980 17.78 -18.72 6.70
C PHE A 980 17.13 -20.08 7.00
N PHE A 981 17.59 -20.72 8.07
CA PHE A 981 17.15 -22.08 8.39
C PHE A 981 15.67 -22.14 8.81
N PRO A 982 15.15 -21.26 9.70
CA PRO A 982 13.74 -21.30 10.10
C PRO A 982 12.76 -21.14 8.93
N LEU A 983 13.04 -20.22 7.98
CA LEU A 983 12.18 -20.00 6.82
C LEU A 983 12.17 -21.22 5.87
N VAL A 984 13.35 -21.79 5.58
CA VAL A 984 13.46 -23.00 4.75
C VAL A 984 12.75 -24.18 5.41
N MET A 985 12.95 -24.35 6.71
CA MET A 985 12.30 -25.39 7.49
C MET A 985 10.77 -25.28 7.44
N VAL A 986 10.20 -24.10 7.68
CA VAL A 986 8.73 -23.93 7.63
C VAL A 986 8.17 -24.17 6.24
N ALA A 987 8.86 -23.74 5.19
CA ALA A 987 8.47 -24.05 3.81
C ALA A 987 8.43 -25.56 3.56
N ILE A 988 9.44 -26.31 4.02
CA ILE A 988 9.49 -27.77 3.92
C ILE A 988 8.37 -28.41 4.75
N LEU A 989 8.14 -27.96 5.98
CA LEU A 989 7.13 -28.53 6.85
C LEU A 989 5.71 -28.32 6.31
N TYR A 990 5.36 -27.13 5.83
CA TYR A 990 4.07 -26.91 5.15
C TYR A 990 3.93 -27.76 3.89
N PHE A 991 5.00 -27.92 3.11
CA PHE A 991 5.00 -28.80 1.95
C PHE A 991 4.76 -30.26 2.35
N VAL A 992 5.45 -30.77 3.38
CA VAL A 992 5.32 -32.14 3.87
C VAL A 992 3.91 -32.38 4.41
N ILE A 993 3.35 -31.46 5.19
CA ILE A 993 1.97 -31.56 5.70
C ILE A 993 0.98 -31.60 4.53
N ALA A 994 1.08 -30.66 3.59
CA ALA A 994 0.21 -30.60 2.43
C ALA A 994 0.33 -31.88 1.58
N TRP A 995 1.54 -32.40 1.40
CA TRP A 995 1.80 -33.63 0.67
C TRP A 995 1.23 -34.88 1.37
N ILE A 996 1.44 -35.04 2.68
CA ILE A 996 0.86 -36.15 3.46
C ILE A 996 -0.67 -36.11 3.38
N MET A 997 -1.27 -34.94 3.58
CA MET A 997 -2.73 -34.78 3.47
C MET A 997 -3.24 -35.08 2.06
N MET A 998 -2.49 -34.67 1.03
CA MET A 998 -2.81 -34.97 -0.37
C MET A 998 -2.88 -36.48 -0.62
N GLN A 999 -1.95 -37.25 -0.06
CA GLN A 999 -1.92 -38.71 -0.19
C GLN A 999 -3.05 -39.38 0.60
N LEU A 1000 -3.35 -38.91 1.83
CA LEU A 1000 -4.44 -39.43 2.65
C LEU A 1000 -5.79 -39.26 1.95
N LEU A 1001 -6.04 -38.08 1.37
CA LEU A 1001 -7.27 -37.79 0.62
C LEU A 1001 -7.36 -38.60 -0.68
N GLU A 1002 -6.23 -38.85 -1.36
CA GLU A 1002 -6.20 -39.67 -2.57
C GLU A 1002 -6.48 -41.16 -2.27
N ASN A 1003 -6.02 -41.66 -1.12
CA ASN A 1003 -6.34 -43.01 -0.67
C ASN A 1003 -7.84 -43.16 -0.33
N LEU A 1004 -8.44 -42.15 0.30
CA LEU A 1004 -9.88 -42.10 0.55
C LEU A 1004 -10.69 -42.06 -0.77
N GLU A 1005 -10.26 -41.24 -1.72
CA GLU A 1005 -10.87 -41.17 -3.06
C GLU A 1005 -10.82 -42.53 -3.77
N ARG A 1006 -9.66 -43.19 -3.79
CA ARG A 1006 -9.50 -44.54 -4.38
C ARG A 1006 -10.35 -45.60 -3.69
N ALA A 1007 -10.53 -45.52 -2.37
CA ALA A 1007 -11.38 -46.44 -1.62
C ALA A 1007 -12.89 -46.26 -1.96
N THR A 1008 -13.31 -45.04 -2.29
CA THR A 1008 -14.70 -44.72 -2.65
C THR A 1008 -15.02 -44.89 -4.14
N SER A 1009 -14.01 -44.89 -5.03
CA SER A 1009 -14.21 -45.00 -6.48
C SER A 1009 -14.70 -46.40 -6.94
N PRO A 1010 -15.89 -46.51 -7.56
CA PRO A 1010 -16.39 -47.78 -8.13
C PRO A 1010 -15.50 -48.31 -9.25
N LYS A 1011 -14.88 -47.41 -10.04
CA LYS A 1011 -13.96 -47.76 -11.12
C LYS A 1011 -12.70 -48.45 -10.58
N TYR A 1012 -12.18 -47.97 -9.45
CA TYR A 1012 -11.04 -48.58 -8.77
C TYR A 1012 -11.40 -49.93 -8.13
N LYS A 1013 -12.58 -50.04 -7.50
CA LYS A 1013 -13.07 -51.33 -6.98
C LYS A 1013 -13.25 -52.38 -8.09
N ARG A 1014 -13.82 -51.99 -9.24
CA ARG A 1014 -13.94 -52.87 -10.42
C ARG A 1014 -12.57 -53.28 -10.98
N GLN A 1015 -11.61 -52.36 -11.09
CA GLN A 1015 -10.25 -52.68 -11.55
C GLN A 1015 -9.48 -53.58 -10.57
N LYS A 1016 -9.69 -53.42 -9.26
CA LYS A 1016 -9.09 -54.28 -8.23
C LYS A 1016 -9.74 -55.67 -8.19
N ALA A 1017 -11.06 -55.75 -8.41
CA ALA A 1017 -11.79 -57.01 -8.55
C ALA A 1017 -11.47 -57.74 -9.86
N ALA A 1018 -11.10 -57.03 -10.93
CA ALA A 1018 -10.64 -57.62 -12.19
C ALA A 1018 -9.15 -58.04 -12.18
N ARG A 1019 -8.41 -57.66 -11.13
CA ARG A 1019 -7.00 -58.04 -10.90
C ARG A 1019 -6.82 -59.11 -9.83
N LYS A 1020 -7.87 -59.39 -9.06
CA LYS A 1020 -8.01 -60.58 -8.22
C LYS A 1020 -8.73 -61.64 -9.03
#